data_AF-A0A8S1C1A2-F1
#
_entry.id   AF-A0A8S1C1A2-F1
#
_cell.length_a   1.000
_cell.length_b   1.000
_cell.length_c   1.000
_cell.angle_alpha   90.00
_cell.angle_beta   90.00
_cell.angle_gamma   90.00
#
_symmetry.space_group_name_H-M   'P 1'
#
loop_
_entity.id
_entity.type
_entity.pdbx_description
1 polymer ?
#
loop_
_entity_poly.entity_id
_entity_poly.type
_entity_poly.pdbx_seq_one_letter_code
_entity_poly.pdbx_strand_id
1 'polypeptide(L)'
;MDKWIKSKDWNMSHSMTMQETTAKTDSEEKWDILIHSRQFCSSTSLHGVQYFGEPGRNIFERIFWLGAFVLAMVTAAFLIFDLYKTWDANPVIVSFSASSTPITDIPFPAITICNMNNARRSVAESILSPSADHQTVDVERVLLNDVCNMSLFPEGPGNSTSRKKPIKISPQWDDFRDFMIKVNEPCHELLLKCQWSGETFSCSDLFNSALTDEGLCCVFNRVPRDLLFRNPDDLPDLNITFPFSAFDWSPEKQYPFNTSRRTLPWRPEGAGKHLGLTIILDLELHEYFCSSTASAGLKMLLHNPVESPKMSSFGAAISPGKENFVVIRPELTRSTGKIEPTKVNKRHCFFLHERSLRFYRTYTKHNCAMECEANYTLAKCGCVEYFMPKDKNTRICDRDDDECAVTASAEVELHLLDDGRKYKKTTSNATPSCHCLPGCHELTYAAETSSSTLVDTFPANKKYDITSPKINNITYFKDNVVIMHFFFMDMQVVSYEKDERTNFVNFLASTGGLLGLFHGFSVLSAVEVLYFLTIRLLCSWRKHADFFWFSLTFPSADQSEAHMPRRRRNSNMPDVKVLVGSSVGKKPEPKGPNAKSIVLGLMESMCHGIILAMFISVTWFSFVNFNIFSFHPPLFTAGYLIFMTEGFLIFLPHSVIAKDWPRVSVVKTHWLLQVTGFCCIFLGMIAVVTIKLLNGLPHFAFTHSITGLVAVILAVLTGLGGFVSRLKPHPKGPSLAQIKLGHVCLGIAAYCVGIAALVLGYFTNYFSKLVDYEWRVFMAVVTSLVATVALVNACFGFYRRAKNLLS
;
A
#
# COMPACT_ATOMS: atom_id res chain seq x y z
N MET A 1 -60.98 -15.78 88.06
CA MET A 1 -60.04 -16.91 88.07
C MET A 1 -59.53 -17.11 86.65
N ASP A 2 -58.20 -17.02 86.52
CA ASP A 2 -57.30 -17.58 85.51
C ASP A 2 -57.71 -17.86 84.04
N LYS A 3 -56.98 -17.14 83.17
CA LYS A 3 -56.11 -17.59 82.05
C LYS A 3 -56.68 -18.24 80.76
N TRP A 4 -56.27 -17.58 79.67
CA TRP A 4 -55.81 -18.07 78.35
C TRP A 4 -56.85 -18.47 77.27
N ILE A 5 -56.79 -17.82 76.08
CA ILE A 5 -56.46 -18.40 74.74
C ILE A 5 -56.82 -17.42 73.59
N LYS A 6 -55.79 -17.15 72.76
CA LYS A 6 -55.68 -16.92 71.30
C LYS A 6 -56.86 -16.38 70.43
N SER A 7 -56.52 -15.28 69.74
CA SER A 7 -56.43 -15.04 68.27
C SER A 7 -57.55 -15.41 67.28
N LYS A 8 -57.73 -14.46 66.33
CA LYS A 8 -58.25 -14.50 64.93
C LYS A 8 -59.72 -14.10 64.74
N ASP A 9 -59.93 -12.93 64.11
CA ASP A 9 -60.26 -12.74 62.68
C ASP A 9 -59.97 -11.27 62.31
N TRP A 10 -59.08 -10.87 61.39
CA TRP A 10 -58.87 -11.14 59.95
C TRP A 10 -59.94 -10.55 58.99
N ASN A 11 -59.46 -9.51 58.29
CA ASN A 11 -59.73 -9.09 56.90
C ASN A 11 -60.96 -8.24 56.53
N MET A 12 -60.68 -6.97 56.18
CA MET A 12 -60.83 -6.50 54.79
C MET A 12 -60.00 -5.21 54.52
N SER A 13 -58.77 -5.33 54.04
CA SER A 13 -58.03 -4.26 53.31
C SER A 13 -56.72 -4.78 52.69
N HIS A 14 -56.83 -5.57 51.63
CA HIS A 14 -55.70 -5.99 50.80
C HIS A 14 -56.06 -5.80 49.32
N SER A 15 -56.10 -4.55 48.85
CA SER A 15 -56.04 -4.25 47.41
C SER A 15 -55.55 -2.85 47.04
N MET A 16 -55.17 -1.97 47.99
CA MET A 16 -54.77 -0.58 47.68
C MET A 16 -53.26 -0.36 47.52
N THR A 17 -52.39 -1.33 47.82
CA THR A 17 -50.94 -1.11 47.91
C THR A 17 -50.15 -1.35 46.61
N MET A 18 -50.65 -2.13 45.64
CA MET A 18 -49.92 -2.38 44.38
C MET A 18 -50.07 -1.25 43.35
N GLN A 19 -51.20 -0.55 43.30
CA GLN A 19 -51.44 0.50 42.31
C GLN A 19 -50.74 1.83 42.67
N GLU A 20 -50.63 2.15 43.97
CA GLU A 20 -49.87 3.32 44.44
C GLU A 20 -48.36 3.15 44.32
N THR A 21 -47.83 1.92 44.43
CA THR A 21 -46.40 1.65 44.31
C THR A 21 -45.91 1.64 42.85
N THR A 22 -46.70 1.14 41.90
CA THR A 22 -46.41 1.27 40.46
C THR A 22 -46.57 2.72 39.96
N ALA A 23 -47.55 3.47 40.46
CA ALA A 23 -47.71 4.88 40.10
C ALA A 23 -46.62 5.79 40.71
N LYS A 24 -46.13 5.48 41.92
CA LYS A 24 -44.99 6.19 42.53
C LYS A 24 -43.68 5.95 41.77
N THR A 25 -43.40 4.69 41.41
CA THR A 25 -42.18 4.32 40.67
C THR A 25 -42.14 4.95 39.27
N ASP A 26 -43.25 4.92 38.52
CA ASP A 26 -43.37 5.62 37.23
C ASP A 26 -43.23 7.15 37.37
N SER A 27 -43.72 7.73 38.47
CA SER A 27 -43.62 9.17 38.72
C SER A 27 -42.18 9.59 39.08
N GLU A 28 -41.50 8.85 39.95
CA GLU A 28 -40.12 9.14 40.38
C GLU A 28 -39.12 8.92 39.23
N GLU A 29 -39.32 7.88 38.41
CA GLU A 29 -38.47 7.64 37.24
C GLU A 29 -38.63 8.74 36.18
N LYS A 30 -39.86 9.25 35.96
CA LYS A 30 -40.10 10.45 35.13
C LYS A 30 -39.44 11.71 35.69
N TRP A 31 -39.49 11.91 37.01
CA TRP A 31 -38.87 13.07 37.66
C TRP A 31 -37.34 13.04 37.56
N ASP A 32 -36.72 11.86 37.71
CA ASP A 32 -35.28 11.69 37.56
C ASP A 32 -34.81 12.00 36.14
N ILE A 33 -35.48 11.45 35.12
CA ILE A 33 -35.14 11.72 33.72
C ILE A 33 -35.23 13.22 33.40
N LEU A 34 -36.26 13.91 33.90
CA LEU A 34 -36.46 15.35 33.71
C LEU A 34 -35.39 16.20 34.40
N ILE A 35 -34.92 15.78 35.58
CA ILE A 35 -33.84 16.44 36.32
C ILE A 35 -32.51 16.25 35.59
N HIS A 36 -32.21 15.02 35.14
CA HIS A 36 -30.98 14.71 34.41
C HIS A 36 -30.93 15.40 33.05
N SER A 37 -32.04 15.42 32.31
CA SER A 37 -32.13 16.11 31.02
C SER A 37 -31.92 17.62 31.17
N ARG A 38 -32.44 18.20 32.25
CA ARG A 38 -32.27 19.63 32.55
C ARG A 38 -30.83 19.96 32.97
N GLN A 39 -30.20 19.10 33.77
CA GLN A 39 -28.78 19.25 34.10
C GLN A 39 -27.92 19.16 32.85
N PHE A 40 -28.16 18.18 31.98
CA PHE A 40 -27.48 18.08 30.68
C PHE A 40 -27.63 19.35 29.86
N CYS A 41 -28.86 19.87 29.72
CA CYS A 41 -29.07 21.10 28.95
C CYS A 41 -28.33 22.30 29.55
N SER A 42 -28.15 22.36 30.86
CA SER A 42 -27.43 23.46 31.53
C SER A 42 -25.90 23.33 31.51
N SER A 43 -25.36 22.12 31.39
CA SER A 43 -23.92 21.87 31.46
C SER A 43 -23.28 21.56 30.12
N THR A 44 -24.09 21.29 29.09
CA THR A 44 -23.56 20.80 27.82
C THR A 44 -22.74 21.83 27.06
N SER A 45 -21.67 21.32 26.47
CA SER A 45 -20.85 22.03 25.49
C SER A 45 -21.56 22.27 24.15
N LEU A 46 -22.73 21.64 23.91
CA LEU A 46 -23.51 21.85 22.69
C LEU A 46 -24.15 23.23 22.66
N HIS A 47 -23.82 24.01 21.63
CA HIS A 47 -24.39 25.33 21.43
C HIS A 47 -25.90 25.24 21.17
N GLY A 48 -26.66 26.18 21.73
CA GLY A 48 -28.11 26.25 21.57
C GLY A 48 -28.92 25.42 22.57
N VAL A 49 -28.34 24.35 23.14
CA VAL A 49 -29.07 23.42 24.03
C VAL A 49 -29.47 24.05 25.36
N GLN A 50 -28.62 24.91 25.91
CA GLN A 50 -28.90 25.65 27.14
C GLN A 50 -30.16 26.53 27.06
N TYR A 51 -30.49 27.06 25.87
CA TYR A 51 -31.52 28.07 25.72
C TYR A 51 -32.95 27.51 25.75
N PHE A 52 -33.14 26.22 25.45
CA PHE A 52 -34.44 25.57 25.65
C PHE A 52 -34.58 24.88 27.02
N GLY A 53 -33.46 24.56 27.70
CA GLY A 53 -33.45 23.93 29.02
C GLY A 53 -33.58 24.89 30.22
N GLU A 54 -33.40 26.20 30.01
CA GLU A 54 -33.36 27.19 31.10
C GLU A 54 -34.76 27.49 31.70
N PRO A 55 -34.94 27.45 33.03
CA PRO A 55 -36.18 27.85 33.69
C PRO A 55 -36.46 29.35 33.57
N GLY A 56 -37.73 29.70 33.32
CA GLY A 56 -38.18 31.09 33.34
C GLY A 56 -38.18 31.81 31.98
N ARG A 57 -37.65 31.19 30.90
CA ARG A 57 -37.79 31.73 29.54
C ARG A 57 -39.19 31.56 28.97
N ASN A 58 -39.58 32.54 28.15
CA ASN A 58 -40.85 32.54 27.46
C ASN A 58 -40.93 31.39 26.44
N ILE A 59 -42.15 30.86 26.22
CA ILE A 59 -42.37 29.71 25.33
C ILE A 59 -41.92 30.01 23.88
N PHE A 60 -42.11 31.25 23.43
CA PHE A 60 -41.73 31.69 22.09
C PHE A 60 -40.22 31.68 21.86
N GLU A 61 -39.43 32.08 22.86
CA GLU A 61 -37.95 32.03 22.77
C GLU A 61 -37.46 30.59 22.70
N ARG A 62 -38.08 29.68 23.47
CA ARG A 62 -37.75 28.25 23.43
C ARG A 62 -38.04 27.65 22.06
N ILE A 63 -39.18 27.99 21.46
CA ILE A 63 -39.54 27.54 20.11
C ILE A 63 -38.54 28.08 19.07
N PHE A 64 -38.12 29.34 19.18
CA PHE A 64 -37.12 29.92 18.30
C PHE A 64 -35.78 29.18 18.38
N TRP A 65 -35.23 28.98 19.59
CA TRP A 65 -33.95 28.29 19.78
C TRP A 65 -34.02 26.80 19.39
N LEU A 66 -35.15 26.13 19.64
CA LEU A 66 -35.38 24.77 19.18
C LEU A 66 -35.42 24.70 17.65
N GLY A 67 -36.14 25.62 16.99
CA GLY A 67 -36.19 25.71 15.53
C GLY A 67 -34.83 26.00 14.91
N ALA A 68 -34.05 26.91 15.49
CA ALA A 68 -32.70 27.22 15.04
C ALA A 68 -31.74 26.03 15.19
N PHE A 69 -31.81 25.31 16.32
CA PHE A 69 -31.03 24.09 16.57
C PHE A 69 -31.38 22.99 15.56
N VAL A 70 -32.67 22.73 15.34
CA VAL A 70 -33.13 21.72 14.36
C VAL A 70 -32.71 22.10 12.94
N LEU A 71 -32.84 23.37 12.56
CA LEU A 71 -32.41 23.85 11.24
C LEU A 71 -30.90 23.68 11.04
N ALA A 72 -30.10 24.01 12.06
CA ALA A 72 -28.65 23.79 12.04
C ALA A 72 -28.31 22.30 11.92
N MET A 73 -29.04 21.41 12.61
CA MET A 73 -28.85 19.96 12.54
C MET A 73 -29.17 19.39 11.17
N VAL A 74 -30.30 19.80 10.58
CA VAL A 74 -30.70 19.39 9.23
C VAL A 74 -29.68 19.86 8.19
N THR A 75 -29.20 21.09 8.30
CA THR A 75 -28.18 21.64 7.38
C THR A 75 -26.85 20.90 7.51
N ALA A 76 -26.38 20.65 8.74
CA ALA A 76 -25.17 19.89 9.00
C ALA A 76 -25.28 18.45 8.45
N ALA A 77 -26.40 17.77 8.70
CA ALA A 77 -26.65 16.42 8.20
C ALA A 77 -26.66 16.38 6.66
N PHE A 78 -27.28 17.36 6.00
CA PHE A 78 -27.28 17.48 4.55
C PHE A 78 -25.87 17.63 3.98
N LEU A 79 -25.06 18.53 4.55
CA LEU A 79 -23.68 18.76 4.09
C LEU A 79 -22.76 17.56 4.35
N ILE A 80 -22.91 16.88 5.50
CA ILE A 80 -22.16 15.66 5.80
C ILE A 80 -22.56 14.53 4.84
N PHE A 81 -23.85 14.43 4.50
CA PHE A 81 -24.32 13.44 3.53
C PHE A 81 -23.79 13.71 2.12
N ASP A 82 -23.74 14.97 1.70
CA ASP A 82 -23.14 15.38 0.42
C ASP A 82 -21.62 15.12 0.37
N LEU A 83 -20.93 15.43 1.48
CA LEU A 83 -19.52 15.09 1.67
C LEU A 83 -19.29 13.58 1.60
N TYR A 84 -20.11 12.78 2.27
CA TYR A 84 -20.04 11.31 2.22
C TYR A 84 -20.26 10.78 0.81
N LYS A 85 -21.26 11.28 0.08
CA LYS A 85 -21.50 10.91 -1.32
C LYS A 85 -20.28 11.21 -2.20
N THR A 86 -19.69 12.39 -2.04
CA THR A 86 -18.51 12.78 -2.81
C THR A 86 -17.30 11.91 -2.49
N TRP A 87 -17.10 11.61 -1.20
CA TRP A 87 -16.04 10.74 -0.70
C TRP A 87 -16.17 9.30 -1.22
N ASP A 88 -17.38 8.74 -1.20
CA ASP A 88 -17.62 7.37 -1.66
C ASP A 88 -17.58 7.26 -3.19
N ALA A 89 -18.07 8.26 -3.92
CA ALA A 89 -18.12 8.23 -5.38
C ALA A 89 -16.76 8.45 -6.05
N ASN A 90 -15.89 9.31 -5.48
CA ASN A 90 -14.62 9.70 -6.11
C ASN A 90 -13.42 9.53 -5.16
N PRO A 91 -13.03 8.29 -4.83
CA PRO A 91 -11.94 8.04 -3.87
C PRO A 91 -10.54 8.33 -4.43
N VAL A 92 -10.37 8.38 -5.75
CA VAL A 92 -9.05 8.53 -6.41
C VAL A 92 -8.99 9.83 -7.20
N ILE A 93 -7.83 10.49 -7.16
CA ILE A 93 -7.48 11.64 -8.01
C ILE A 93 -6.27 11.30 -8.87
N VAL A 94 -6.24 11.83 -10.09
CA VAL A 94 -5.08 11.76 -10.99
C VAL A 94 -4.47 13.15 -11.05
N SER A 95 -3.17 13.24 -10.76
CA SER A 95 -2.39 14.47 -10.84
C SER A 95 -1.08 14.21 -11.58
N PHE A 96 -0.36 15.26 -11.94
CA PHE A 96 1.02 15.12 -12.41
C PHE A 96 1.95 14.99 -11.20
N SER A 97 2.92 14.07 -11.28
CA SER A 97 3.93 13.97 -10.23
C SER A 97 4.80 15.22 -10.20
N ALA A 98 5.06 15.74 -9.00
CA ALA A 98 5.91 16.93 -8.82
C ALA A 98 7.39 16.66 -9.12
N SER A 99 7.80 15.38 -9.12
CA SER A 99 9.15 14.95 -9.45
C SER A 99 9.18 14.32 -10.83
N SER A 100 10.06 14.83 -11.69
CA SER A 100 10.29 14.23 -13.00
C SER A 100 11.06 12.92 -12.87
N THR A 101 10.62 11.89 -13.59
CA THR A 101 11.30 10.59 -13.64
C THR A 101 12.42 10.65 -14.70
N PRO A 102 13.68 10.31 -14.37
CA PRO A 102 14.75 10.20 -15.35
C PRO A 102 14.43 9.11 -16.39
N ILE A 103 14.75 9.34 -17.66
CA ILE A 103 14.56 8.31 -18.71
C ILE A 103 15.41 7.05 -18.47
N THR A 104 16.44 7.14 -17.65
CA THR A 104 17.27 5.99 -17.24
C THR A 104 16.56 5.02 -16.30
N ASP A 105 15.42 5.40 -15.72
CA ASP A 105 14.64 4.55 -14.81
C ASP A 105 13.54 3.76 -15.54
N ILE A 106 13.31 4.07 -16.81
CA ILE A 106 12.37 3.38 -17.69
C ILE A 106 13.14 2.61 -18.79
N PRO A 107 12.62 1.47 -19.28
CA PRO A 107 13.20 0.81 -20.44
C PRO A 107 13.11 1.72 -21.67
N PHE A 108 14.04 1.52 -22.59
CA PHE A 108 13.80 1.87 -23.99
C PHE A 108 12.65 0.98 -24.51
N PRO A 109 11.72 1.47 -25.33
CA PRO A 109 10.61 0.65 -25.81
C PRO A 109 11.11 -0.60 -26.55
N ALA A 110 10.27 -1.64 -26.57
CA ALA A 110 10.42 -2.65 -27.59
C ALA A 110 9.93 -2.08 -28.93
N ILE A 111 10.69 -2.34 -29.99
CA ILE A 111 10.41 -1.83 -31.33
C ILE A 111 10.22 -3.01 -32.24
N THR A 112 8.99 -3.19 -32.73
CA THR A 112 8.66 -4.24 -33.70
C THR A 112 8.59 -3.62 -35.09
N ILE A 113 9.27 -4.24 -36.05
CA ILE A 113 9.35 -3.80 -37.45
C ILE A 113 9.01 -4.99 -38.34
N CYS A 114 8.04 -4.80 -39.24
CA CYS A 114 7.58 -5.81 -40.18
C CYS A 114 7.75 -5.30 -41.61
N ASN A 115 8.28 -6.14 -42.50
CA ASN A 115 8.20 -5.89 -43.92
C ASN A 115 6.74 -6.11 -44.36
N MET A 116 6.17 -5.18 -45.15
CA MET A 116 4.81 -5.33 -45.68
C MET A 116 4.71 -6.47 -46.70
N ASN A 117 5.85 -6.98 -47.18
CA ASN A 117 5.88 -8.16 -48.04
C ASN A 117 5.59 -9.43 -47.24
N ASN A 118 4.44 -10.03 -47.47
CA ASN A 118 4.03 -11.28 -46.84
C ASN A 118 4.80 -12.48 -47.40
N ALA A 119 5.33 -12.39 -48.63
CA ALA A 119 6.06 -13.49 -49.27
C ALA A 119 7.15 -13.02 -50.22
N ARG A 120 8.37 -13.57 -50.10
CA ARG A 120 9.45 -13.37 -51.06
C ARG A 120 9.09 -13.99 -52.42
N ARG A 121 9.25 -13.22 -53.50
CA ARG A 121 8.90 -13.62 -54.87
C ARG A 121 9.66 -14.85 -55.32
N SER A 122 10.96 -14.88 -55.15
CA SER A 122 11.80 -16.03 -55.51
C SER A 122 11.34 -17.34 -54.84
N VAL A 123 10.96 -17.26 -53.56
CA VAL A 123 10.45 -18.40 -52.78
C VAL A 123 9.03 -18.77 -53.23
N ALA A 124 8.14 -17.80 -53.38
CA ALA A 124 6.77 -18.03 -53.81
C ALA A 124 6.69 -18.67 -55.21
N GLU A 125 7.48 -18.19 -56.17
CA GLU A 125 7.58 -18.77 -57.50
C GLU A 125 8.11 -20.21 -57.46
N SER A 126 9.05 -20.52 -56.56
CA SER A 126 9.53 -21.89 -56.36
C SER A 126 8.44 -22.83 -55.86
N ILE A 127 7.59 -22.37 -54.94
CA ILE A 127 6.45 -23.14 -54.39
C ILE A 127 5.38 -23.37 -55.46
N LEU A 128 5.13 -22.37 -56.31
CA LEU A 128 4.14 -22.45 -57.40
C LEU A 128 4.64 -23.24 -58.62
N SER A 129 5.96 -23.47 -58.75
CA SER A 129 6.53 -24.21 -59.87
C SER A 129 5.96 -25.64 -59.94
N PRO A 130 5.51 -26.13 -61.12
CA PRO A 130 4.86 -27.44 -61.22
C PRO A 130 5.79 -28.56 -60.77
N SER A 131 5.37 -29.32 -59.75
CA SER A 131 6.08 -30.53 -59.31
C SER A 131 5.80 -31.67 -60.29
N ALA A 132 6.81 -32.49 -60.59
CA ALA A 132 6.70 -33.64 -61.48
C ALA A 132 5.77 -34.75 -60.94
N ASP A 133 5.40 -34.67 -59.66
CA ASP A 133 4.45 -35.59 -59.02
C ASP A 133 3.06 -34.93 -58.92
N HIS A 134 2.15 -35.33 -59.80
CA HIS A 134 0.80 -34.76 -59.95
C HIS A 134 -0.19 -35.18 -58.84
N GLN A 135 0.24 -35.95 -57.84
CA GLN A 135 -0.66 -36.66 -56.93
C GLN A 135 -0.68 -36.16 -55.48
N THR A 136 0.20 -35.24 -55.10
CA THR A 136 0.22 -34.64 -53.75
C THR A 136 -0.20 -33.16 -53.81
N VAL A 137 -1.25 -32.80 -53.06
CA VAL A 137 -1.55 -31.39 -52.78
C VAL A 137 -0.49 -30.91 -51.79
N ASP A 138 0.36 -29.99 -52.25
CA ASP A 138 1.44 -29.43 -51.45
C ASP A 138 0.89 -28.46 -50.40
N VAL A 139 1.17 -28.72 -49.12
CA VAL A 139 0.74 -27.92 -47.98
C VAL A 139 1.24 -26.48 -48.11
N GLU A 140 2.46 -26.30 -48.64
CA GLU A 140 3.07 -24.97 -48.81
C GLU A 140 2.29 -24.10 -49.81
N ARG A 141 1.69 -24.71 -50.84
CA ARG A 141 0.87 -23.97 -51.82
C ARG A 141 -0.45 -23.49 -51.22
N VAL A 142 -1.06 -24.28 -50.34
CA VAL A 142 -2.29 -23.90 -49.64
C VAL A 142 -1.99 -22.73 -48.71
N LEU A 143 -0.92 -22.83 -47.92
CA LEU A 143 -0.47 -21.78 -47.01
C LEU A 143 -0.11 -20.47 -47.75
N LEU A 144 0.60 -20.55 -48.88
CA LEU A 144 0.93 -19.38 -49.70
C LEU A 144 -0.32 -18.69 -50.25
N ASN A 145 -1.29 -19.49 -50.68
CA ASN A 145 -2.56 -18.98 -51.19
C ASN A 145 -3.39 -18.31 -50.10
N ASP A 146 -3.33 -18.82 -48.87
CA ASP A 146 -4.02 -18.24 -47.72
C ASP A 146 -3.35 -16.91 -47.30
N VAL A 147 -2.02 -16.88 -47.17
CA VAL A 147 -1.26 -15.68 -46.78
C VAL A 147 -1.33 -14.55 -47.83
N CYS A 148 -1.31 -14.89 -49.11
CA CYS A 148 -1.40 -13.90 -50.19
C CYS A 148 -2.84 -13.58 -50.62
N ASN A 149 -3.85 -14.20 -50.00
CA ASN A 149 -5.26 -14.15 -50.42
C ASN A 149 -5.43 -14.33 -51.95
N MET A 150 -4.67 -15.27 -52.51
CA MET A 150 -4.74 -15.56 -53.94
C MET A 150 -6.01 -16.39 -54.22
N SER A 151 -6.54 -16.33 -55.44
CA SER A 151 -7.59 -17.25 -55.89
C SER A 151 -6.97 -18.23 -56.87
N LEU A 152 -6.43 -19.35 -56.37
CA LEU A 152 -5.84 -20.40 -57.20
C LEU A 152 -6.82 -21.08 -58.19
N PHE A 153 -8.12 -20.82 -58.05
CA PHE A 153 -9.14 -21.32 -58.97
C PHE A 153 -9.65 -20.17 -59.83
N PRO A 154 -9.17 -20.02 -61.08
CA PRO A 154 -9.92 -19.24 -62.05
C PRO A 154 -11.29 -19.90 -62.21
N GLU A 155 -12.37 -19.14 -62.02
CA GLU A 155 -13.69 -19.49 -62.52
C GLU A 155 -13.62 -19.52 -64.05
N GLY A 156 -13.10 -20.61 -64.61
CA GLY A 156 -13.19 -20.87 -66.02
C GLY A 156 -14.66 -21.16 -66.38
N PRO A 157 -15.16 -20.67 -67.53
CA PRO A 157 -16.47 -21.06 -68.03
C PRO A 157 -16.35 -22.49 -68.56
N GLY A 158 -16.45 -23.48 -67.68
CA GLY A 158 -16.17 -24.89 -68.00
C GLY A 158 -17.13 -25.82 -67.29
N ASN A 159 -17.92 -26.54 -68.08
CA ASN A 159 -19.02 -27.40 -67.66
C ASN A 159 -18.69 -28.29 -66.46
N SER A 160 -19.62 -28.23 -65.51
CA SER A 160 -19.85 -29.18 -64.43
C SER A 160 -19.77 -30.63 -64.87
N THR A 161 -18.69 -31.32 -64.51
CA THR A 161 -18.73 -32.67 -63.93
C THR A 161 -17.38 -32.96 -63.24
N SER A 162 -17.45 -33.38 -61.97
CA SER A 162 -16.31 -33.73 -61.11
C SER A 162 -15.54 -32.55 -60.48
N ARG A 163 -16.25 -31.71 -59.71
CA ARG A 163 -15.60 -30.86 -58.68
C ARG A 163 -14.96 -31.79 -57.64
N LYS A 164 -13.65 -32.04 -57.75
CA LYS A 164 -12.88 -32.55 -56.62
C LYS A 164 -13.03 -31.51 -55.50
N LYS A 165 -13.67 -31.88 -54.38
CA LYS A 165 -13.65 -31.03 -53.19
C LYS A 165 -12.17 -30.73 -52.87
N PRO A 166 -11.79 -29.47 -52.63
CA PRO A 166 -10.43 -29.17 -52.19
C PRO A 166 -10.14 -30.03 -50.96
N ILE A 167 -8.99 -30.70 -50.96
CA ILE A 167 -8.54 -31.47 -49.81
C ILE A 167 -8.35 -30.47 -48.68
N LYS A 168 -9.20 -30.52 -47.64
CA LYS A 168 -9.02 -29.74 -46.42
C LYS A 168 -7.81 -30.29 -45.67
N ILE A 169 -6.65 -29.69 -45.91
CA ILE A 169 -5.47 -29.90 -45.07
C ILE A 169 -5.57 -28.85 -43.97
N SER A 170 -5.74 -29.28 -42.72
CA SER A 170 -5.54 -28.39 -41.57
C SER A 170 -4.06 -28.47 -41.23
N PRO A 171 -3.25 -27.45 -41.56
CA PRO A 171 -1.82 -27.46 -41.24
C PRO A 171 -1.62 -27.50 -39.73
N GLN A 172 -0.63 -28.26 -39.26
CA GLN A 172 -0.22 -28.20 -37.87
C GLN A 172 0.61 -26.94 -37.63
N TRP A 173 0.82 -26.56 -36.36
CA TRP A 173 1.65 -25.40 -36.03
C TRP A 173 3.05 -25.49 -36.63
N ASP A 174 3.68 -26.66 -36.60
CA ASP A 174 5.04 -26.83 -37.10
C ASP A 174 5.12 -26.55 -38.61
N ASP A 175 4.13 -27.02 -39.39
CA ASP A 175 4.05 -26.75 -40.83
C ASP A 175 3.89 -25.25 -41.11
N PHE A 176 3.01 -24.58 -40.36
CA PHE A 176 2.78 -23.13 -40.50
C PHE A 176 4.02 -22.33 -40.11
N ARG A 177 4.66 -22.67 -38.99
CA ARG A 177 5.89 -22.03 -38.52
C ARG A 177 7.00 -22.14 -39.57
N ASP A 178 7.24 -23.34 -40.07
CA ASP A 178 8.34 -23.59 -41.00
C ASP A 178 8.06 -22.91 -42.35
N PHE A 179 6.80 -22.85 -42.78
CA PHE A 179 6.35 -22.05 -43.92
C PHE A 179 6.64 -20.55 -43.73
N MET A 180 6.27 -19.96 -42.60
CA MET A 180 6.50 -18.52 -42.33
C MET A 180 8.00 -18.19 -42.29
N ILE A 181 8.82 -19.03 -41.67
CA ILE A 181 10.28 -18.87 -41.65
C ILE A 181 10.87 -18.91 -43.06
N LYS A 182 10.34 -19.78 -43.94
CA LYS A 182 10.80 -19.93 -45.32
C LYS A 182 10.40 -18.74 -46.20
N VAL A 183 9.15 -18.30 -46.08
CA VAL A 183 8.53 -17.35 -47.02
C VAL A 183 8.82 -15.88 -46.66
N ASN A 184 8.89 -15.54 -45.38
CA ASN A 184 9.23 -14.18 -44.95
C ASN A 184 10.74 -13.89 -45.05
N GLU A 185 11.07 -12.61 -45.07
CA GLU A 185 12.45 -12.14 -45.03
C GLU A 185 13.03 -12.24 -43.60
N PRO A 186 14.22 -12.83 -43.41
CA PRO A 186 14.82 -12.93 -42.10
C PRO A 186 15.44 -11.60 -41.65
N CYS A 187 15.47 -11.37 -40.34
CA CYS A 187 15.93 -10.10 -39.77
C CYS A 187 17.38 -9.71 -40.11
N HIS A 188 18.26 -10.69 -40.33
CA HIS A 188 19.67 -10.43 -40.66
C HIS A 188 19.89 -10.01 -42.12
N GLU A 189 18.92 -10.25 -43.00
CA GLU A 189 18.91 -9.73 -44.39
C GLU A 189 18.25 -8.35 -44.41
N LEU A 190 17.10 -8.21 -43.75
CA LEU A 190 16.35 -6.96 -43.67
C LEU A 190 17.14 -5.83 -42.98
N LEU A 191 17.87 -6.13 -41.90
CA LEU A 191 18.64 -5.15 -41.11
C LEU A 191 20.11 -5.12 -41.54
N LEU A 192 20.51 -4.08 -42.26
CA LEU A 192 21.87 -3.90 -42.77
C LEU A 192 22.86 -3.42 -41.70
N LYS A 193 22.40 -2.52 -40.82
CA LYS A 193 23.25 -1.88 -39.81
C LYS A 193 22.43 -1.50 -38.59
N CYS A 194 22.97 -1.80 -37.41
CA CYS A 194 22.37 -1.44 -36.13
C CYS A 194 23.40 -0.75 -35.24
N GLN A 195 23.00 0.42 -34.72
CA GLN A 195 23.83 1.24 -33.84
C GLN A 195 23.01 1.65 -32.63
N TRP A 196 23.55 1.41 -31.44
CA TRP A 196 22.93 1.72 -30.16
C TRP A 196 23.87 2.61 -29.33
N SER A 197 23.40 3.78 -28.91
CA SER A 197 24.19 4.76 -28.16
C SER A 197 25.54 5.10 -28.82
N GLY A 198 25.56 5.22 -30.14
CA GLY A 198 26.78 5.51 -30.90
C GLY A 198 27.68 4.30 -31.18
N GLU A 199 27.49 3.16 -30.49
CA GLU A 199 28.23 1.92 -30.71
C GLU A 199 27.57 1.04 -31.77
N THR A 200 28.35 0.42 -32.66
CA THR A 200 27.85 -0.52 -33.66
C THR A 200 27.72 -1.91 -33.07
N PHE A 201 26.58 -2.56 -33.31
CA PHE A 201 26.31 -3.94 -32.90
C PHE A 201 25.90 -4.81 -34.09
N SER A 202 26.05 -6.12 -33.94
CA SER A 202 25.41 -7.08 -34.86
C SER A 202 23.89 -6.97 -34.72
N CYS A 203 23.18 -6.80 -35.84
CA CYS A 203 21.72 -6.70 -35.82
C CYS A 203 21.06 -7.97 -35.27
N SER A 204 21.64 -9.15 -35.55
CA SER A 204 21.14 -10.43 -35.05
C SER A 204 21.25 -10.58 -33.53
N ASP A 205 22.10 -9.80 -32.86
CA ASP A 205 22.22 -9.81 -31.40
C ASP A 205 21.22 -8.86 -30.74
N LEU A 206 20.80 -7.80 -31.45
CA LEU A 206 19.89 -6.77 -30.95
C LEU A 206 18.42 -7.05 -31.27
N PHE A 207 18.15 -7.64 -32.43
CA PHE A 207 16.80 -7.90 -32.95
C PHE A 207 16.51 -9.39 -32.98
N ASN A 208 15.33 -9.75 -32.51
CA ASN A 208 14.83 -11.12 -32.50
C ASN A 208 13.62 -11.24 -33.41
N SER A 209 13.46 -12.37 -34.09
CA SER A 209 12.25 -12.61 -34.88
C SER A 209 11.03 -12.81 -33.97
N ALA A 210 9.84 -12.41 -34.39
CA ALA A 210 8.60 -12.70 -33.70
C ALA A 210 7.48 -12.84 -34.72
N LEU A 211 6.57 -13.81 -34.50
CA LEU A 211 5.37 -13.94 -35.30
C LEU A 211 4.34 -12.92 -34.81
N THR A 212 3.80 -12.14 -35.75
CA THR A 212 2.76 -11.14 -35.53
C THR A 212 1.64 -11.33 -36.56
N ASP A 213 0.56 -10.58 -36.44
CA ASP A 213 -0.51 -10.48 -37.44
C ASP A 213 -0.07 -9.90 -38.80
N GLU A 214 1.20 -9.49 -38.94
CA GLU A 214 1.84 -9.12 -40.23
C GLU A 214 2.90 -10.14 -40.69
N GLY A 215 2.96 -11.31 -40.04
CA GLY A 215 3.91 -12.36 -40.34
C GLY A 215 5.18 -12.28 -39.48
N LEU A 216 6.33 -12.66 -40.04
CA LEU A 216 7.61 -12.69 -39.32
C LEU A 216 8.24 -11.29 -39.26
N CYS A 217 8.35 -10.75 -38.05
CA CYS A 217 8.83 -9.39 -37.81
C CYS A 217 10.07 -9.37 -36.91
N CYS A 218 10.79 -8.26 -36.90
CA CYS A 218 12.00 -8.06 -36.12
C CYS A 218 11.72 -7.17 -34.90
N VAL A 219 12.04 -7.67 -33.71
CA VAL A 219 11.74 -7.02 -32.43
C VAL A 219 13.02 -6.68 -31.68
N PHE A 220 13.24 -5.39 -31.47
CA PHE A 220 14.26 -4.87 -30.58
C PHE A 220 13.78 -4.86 -29.13
N ASN A 221 14.68 -5.15 -28.19
CA ASN A 221 14.48 -4.94 -26.75
C ASN A 221 13.24 -5.62 -26.11
N ARG A 222 12.77 -6.74 -26.69
CA ARG A 222 11.75 -7.62 -26.09
C ARG A 222 12.38 -8.52 -25.02
N VAL A 223 11.62 -8.85 -23.97
CA VAL A 223 12.08 -9.80 -22.95
C VAL A 223 12.01 -11.26 -23.46
N PRO A 224 12.91 -12.14 -23.00
CA PRO A 224 12.86 -13.57 -23.30
C PRO A 224 11.52 -14.25 -22.99
N ARG A 225 11.23 -15.37 -23.68
CA ARG A 225 9.95 -16.09 -23.59
C ARG A 225 9.58 -16.53 -22.16
N ASP A 226 10.56 -16.88 -21.34
CA ASP A 226 10.40 -17.29 -19.94
C ASP A 226 10.03 -16.13 -18.99
N LEU A 227 10.27 -14.90 -19.43
CA LEU A 227 9.87 -13.68 -18.73
C LEU A 227 8.59 -13.07 -19.30
N LEU A 228 8.25 -13.37 -20.56
CA LEU A 228 7.01 -12.93 -21.18
C LEU A 228 5.83 -13.84 -20.82
N PHE A 229 6.03 -15.16 -20.88
CA PHE A 229 4.99 -16.18 -20.71
C PHE A 229 5.19 -16.99 -19.42
N ARG A 230 4.08 -17.47 -18.84
CA ARG A 230 4.10 -18.30 -17.62
C ARG A 230 4.59 -19.71 -17.88
N ASN A 231 4.04 -20.35 -18.91
CA ASN A 231 4.37 -21.71 -19.32
C ASN A 231 4.89 -21.70 -20.76
N PRO A 232 6.12 -21.22 -20.99
CA PRO A 232 6.62 -21.03 -22.35
C PRO A 232 6.66 -22.33 -23.17
N ASP A 233 6.81 -23.49 -22.54
CA ASP A 233 6.88 -24.80 -23.22
C ASP A 233 5.53 -25.29 -23.73
N ASP A 234 4.43 -24.79 -23.15
CA ASP A 234 3.07 -25.08 -23.58
C ASP A 234 2.65 -24.20 -24.78
N LEU A 235 3.42 -23.15 -25.08
CA LEU A 235 3.16 -22.18 -26.12
C LEU A 235 3.97 -22.47 -27.39
N PRO A 236 3.29 -22.60 -28.55
CA PRO A 236 3.96 -22.63 -29.84
C PRO A 236 4.48 -21.23 -30.20
N ASP A 237 5.76 -20.97 -29.94
CA ASP A 237 6.50 -19.73 -30.30
C ASP A 237 7.86 -20.11 -30.91
N LEU A 238 8.55 -19.14 -31.53
CA LEU A 238 9.89 -19.30 -32.06
C LEU A 238 10.91 -19.56 -30.94
N ASN A 239 11.81 -20.52 -31.14
CA ASN A 239 12.90 -20.78 -30.22
C ASN A 239 14.08 -19.86 -30.52
N ILE A 240 14.21 -18.77 -29.77
CA ILE A 240 15.21 -17.73 -30.01
C ILE A 240 16.15 -17.60 -28.82
N THR A 241 17.44 -17.53 -29.12
CA THR A 241 18.50 -17.36 -28.13
C THR A 241 18.79 -15.88 -27.90
N PHE A 242 18.81 -15.46 -26.64
CA PHE A 242 19.18 -14.10 -26.26
C PHE A 242 20.63 -14.07 -25.78
N PRO A 243 21.51 -13.26 -26.39
CA PRO A 243 22.91 -13.19 -25.98
C PRO A 243 23.13 -12.43 -24.66
N PHE A 244 22.15 -11.63 -24.25
CA PHE A 244 22.22 -10.78 -23.05
C PHE A 244 21.37 -11.31 -21.90
N SER A 245 21.83 -11.12 -20.68
CA SER A 245 21.05 -11.43 -19.47
C SER A 245 19.77 -10.58 -19.40
N ALA A 246 18.67 -11.18 -18.97
CA ALA A 246 17.39 -10.50 -18.81
C ALA A 246 16.94 -10.48 -17.34
N PHE A 247 16.15 -9.46 -17.00
CA PHE A 247 15.55 -9.28 -15.68
C PHE A 247 14.02 -9.28 -15.80
N ASP A 248 13.34 -9.84 -14.79
CA ASP A 248 11.87 -9.85 -14.66
C ASP A 248 11.34 -8.44 -14.31
N TRP A 249 11.46 -7.55 -15.27
CA TRP A 249 11.06 -6.15 -15.16
C TRP A 249 9.55 -6.01 -15.32
N SER A 250 8.96 -5.07 -14.58
CA SER A 250 7.59 -4.58 -14.81
C SER A 250 7.49 -3.13 -14.32
N PRO A 251 6.47 -2.36 -14.78
CA PRO A 251 6.28 -0.98 -14.32
C PRO A 251 6.18 -0.84 -12.78
N GLU A 252 5.62 -1.85 -12.11
CA GLU A 252 5.48 -1.88 -10.64
C GLU A 252 6.77 -2.30 -9.92
N LYS A 253 7.51 -3.31 -10.42
CA LYS A 253 8.74 -3.82 -9.78
C LYS A 253 9.95 -2.90 -9.97
N GLN A 254 9.99 -2.16 -11.08
CA GLN A 254 11.09 -1.27 -11.48
C GLN A 254 12.45 -2.00 -11.61
N TYR A 255 13.51 -1.25 -11.90
CA TYR A 255 14.87 -1.81 -11.96
C TYR A 255 15.52 -1.86 -10.57
N PRO A 256 16.25 -2.95 -10.24
CA PRO A 256 17.10 -2.98 -9.05
C PRO A 256 18.26 -1.99 -9.15
N PHE A 257 18.67 -1.43 -8.01
CA PHE A 257 19.73 -0.41 -7.91
C PHE A 257 21.11 -0.81 -8.47
N ASN A 258 21.40 -2.11 -8.66
CA ASN A 258 22.71 -2.61 -9.10
C ASN A 258 22.68 -3.37 -10.44
N THR A 259 21.67 -3.11 -11.28
CA THR A 259 21.51 -3.82 -12.56
C THR A 259 22.37 -3.17 -13.64
N SER A 260 23.11 -3.96 -14.43
CA SER A 260 23.86 -3.43 -15.58
C SER A 260 22.92 -2.76 -16.58
N ARG A 261 23.39 -1.69 -17.24
CA ARG A 261 22.62 -0.98 -18.29
C ARG A 261 22.35 -1.84 -19.52
N ARG A 262 23.16 -2.89 -19.75
CA ARG A 262 23.04 -3.85 -20.87
C ARG A 262 22.19 -5.09 -20.54
N THR A 263 21.42 -5.05 -19.46
CA THR A 263 20.49 -6.13 -19.07
C THR A 263 19.14 -5.87 -19.74
N LEU A 264 18.53 -6.88 -20.36
CA LEU A 264 17.20 -6.75 -20.96
C LEU A 264 16.10 -6.60 -19.88
N PRO A 265 15.12 -5.69 -20.06
CA PRO A 265 15.04 -4.69 -21.12
C PRO A 265 16.03 -3.53 -20.92
N TRP A 266 16.71 -3.14 -22.01
CA TRP A 266 17.73 -2.09 -22.05
C TRP A 266 17.13 -0.72 -21.73
N ARG A 267 17.99 0.15 -21.19
CA ARG A 267 17.66 1.53 -20.77
C ARG A 267 18.41 2.52 -21.65
N PRO A 268 17.83 3.68 -21.99
CA PRO A 268 18.55 4.72 -22.72
C PRO A 268 19.74 5.25 -21.90
N GLU A 269 20.81 5.64 -22.58
CA GLU A 269 21.95 6.33 -21.93
C GLU A 269 21.71 7.83 -21.80
N GLY A 270 20.86 8.39 -22.65
CA GLY A 270 20.41 9.76 -22.60
C GLY A 270 19.47 10.12 -23.74
N ALA A 271 19.28 11.42 -23.94
CA ALA A 271 18.37 12.00 -24.92
C ALA A 271 19.13 12.46 -26.19
N GLY A 272 18.42 12.46 -27.31
CA GLY A 272 18.94 12.85 -28.63
C GLY A 272 19.37 11.66 -29.50
N LYS A 273 19.40 11.90 -30.81
CA LYS A 273 19.64 10.89 -31.87
C LYS A 273 20.88 10.03 -31.65
N HIS A 274 21.97 10.60 -31.13
CA HIS A 274 23.25 9.90 -30.97
C HIS A 274 23.27 8.90 -29.79
N LEU A 275 22.38 9.07 -28.81
CA LEU A 275 22.22 8.17 -27.65
C LEU A 275 21.06 7.18 -27.82
N GLY A 276 20.40 7.21 -28.98
CA GLY A 276 19.27 6.35 -29.32
C GLY A 276 19.67 5.12 -30.15
N LEU A 277 18.66 4.52 -30.78
CA LEU A 277 18.81 3.43 -31.74
C LEU A 277 18.81 4.00 -33.16
N THR A 278 19.80 3.62 -33.97
CA THR A 278 19.85 3.90 -35.40
C THR A 278 19.90 2.58 -36.15
N ILE A 279 18.99 2.40 -37.10
CA ILE A 279 18.95 1.22 -37.96
C ILE A 279 18.83 1.61 -39.44
N ILE A 280 19.39 0.75 -40.28
CA ILE A 280 19.32 0.86 -41.74
C ILE A 280 18.75 -0.47 -42.25
N LEU A 281 17.68 -0.38 -43.04
CA LEU A 281 16.97 -1.55 -43.55
C LEU A 281 16.96 -1.56 -45.08
N ASP A 282 17.04 -2.74 -45.69
CA ASP A 282 16.82 -2.97 -47.13
C ASP A 282 15.50 -3.72 -47.32
N LEU A 283 14.56 -3.16 -48.08
CA LEU A 283 13.26 -3.80 -48.29
C LEU A 283 13.22 -4.78 -49.45
N GLU A 284 14.26 -4.78 -50.30
CA GLU A 284 14.33 -5.59 -51.51
C GLU A 284 13.00 -5.60 -52.30
N LEU A 285 12.51 -4.42 -52.72
CA LEU A 285 11.17 -4.26 -53.32
C LEU A 285 10.91 -5.15 -54.55
N HIS A 286 11.95 -5.61 -55.23
CA HIS A 286 11.86 -6.55 -56.34
C HIS A 286 11.42 -7.97 -55.91
N GLU A 287 11.66 -8.34 -54.65
CA GLU A 287 11.21 -9.60 -54.04
C GLU A 287 9.77 -9.52 -53.50
N TYR A 288 9.06 -8.41 -53.69
CA TYR A 288 7.65 -8.33 -53.31
C TYR A 288 6.80 -9.23 -54.19
N PHE A 289 6.11 -10.18 -53.57
CA PHE A 289 5.15 -11.07 -54.24
C PHE A 289 3.71 -10.69 -53.89
N CYS A 290 3.40 -10.59 -52.60
CA CYS A 290 2.11 -10.18 -52.08
C CYS A 290 2.30 -9.30 -50.84
N SER A 291 1.63 -8.15 -50.82
CA SER A 291 1.77 -7.16 -49.74
C SER A 291 0.55 -7.21 -48.82
N SER A 292 0.76 -6.98 -47.52
CA SER A 292 -0.31 -6.83 -46.53
C SER A 292 -1.14 -5.56 -46.75
N THR A 293 -0.63 -4.58 -47.51
CA THR A 293 -1.33 -3.34 -47.84
C THR A 293 -1.17 -2.97 -49.31
N ALA A 294 -1.94 -1.97 -49.78
CA ALA A 294 -1.81 -1.46 -51.14
C ALA A 294 -0.47 -0.75 -51.43
N SER A 295 0.35 -0.49 -50.40
CA SER A 295 1.64 0.19 -50.50
C SER A 295 2.79 -0.77 -50.19
N ALA A 296 4.01 -0.40 -50.59
CA ALA A 296 5.24 -1.07 -50.21
C ALA A 296 5.99 -0.26 -49.14
N GLY A 297 6.61 -0.93 -48.18
CA GLY A 297 7.23 -0.29 -47.03
C GLY A 297 7.34 -1.20 -45.81
N LEU A 298 7.48 -0.57 -44.66
CA LEU A 298 7.54 -1.24 -43.36
C LEU A 298 6.38 -0.79 -42.48
N LYS A 299 5.94 -1.64 -41.56
CA LYS A 299 5.15 -1.22 -40.39
C LYS A 299 6.04 -1.24 -39.16
N MET A 300 5.97 -0.21 -38.32
CA MET A 300 6.64 -0.17 -37.02
C MET A 300 5.67 0.08 -35.86
N LEU A 301 5.95 -0.50 -34.70
CA LEU A 301 5.19 -0.28 -33.48
C LEU A 301 6.14 -0.18 -32.28
N LEU A 302 5.93 0.85 -31.44
CA LEU A 302 6.57 0.96 -30.13
C LEU A 302 5.63 0.35 -29.09
N HIS A 303 6.15 -0.54 -28.25
CA HIS A 303 5.36 -1.15 -27.19
C HIS A 303 6.23 -1.44 -25.96
N ASN A 304 5.56 -1.85 -24.87
CA ASN A 304 6.27 -2.25 -23.68
C ASN A 304 7.06 -3.56 -23.93
N PRO A 305 8.31 -3.70 -23.46
CA PRO A 305 9.10 -4.93 -23.59
C PRO A 305 8.45 -6.22 -23.08
N VAL A 306 7.47 -6.12 -22.18
CA VAL A 306 6.73 -7.27 -21.62
C VAL A 306 5.37 -7.52 -22.32
N GLU A 307 5.16 -6.94 -23.49
CA GLU A 307 3.94 -7.10 -24.30
C GLU A 307 4.25 -7.74 -25.65
N SER A 308 3.27 -8.45 -26.21
CA SER A 308 3.33 -8.90 -27.61
C SER A 308 2.63 -7.89 -28.52
N PRO A 309 3.23 -7.53 -29.66
CA PRO A 309 2.70 -6.50 -30.56
C PRO A 309 1.55 -7.04 -31.44
N LYS A 310 0.57 -6.16 -31.73
CA LYS A 310 -0.45 -6.32 -32.78
C LYS A 310 -0.19 -5.26 -33.85
N MET A 311 0.44 -5.65 -34.95
CA MET A 311 1.05 -4.78 -35.96
C MET A 311 0.06 -4.33 -37.03
N SER A 312 -0.92 -5.16 -37.39
CA SER A 312 -1.83 -4.88 -38.51
C SER A 312 -2.66 -3.63 -38.29
N SER A 313 -3.27 -3.51 -37.10
CA SER A 313 -4.16 -2.40 -36.72
C SER A 313 -3.44 -1.15 -36.19
N PHE A 314 -2.27 -1.32 -35.54
CA PHE A 314 -1.62 -0.23 -34.78
C PHE A 314 -0.24 0.19 -35.32
N GLY A 315 0.31 -0.54 -36.28
CA GLY A 315 1.63 -0.24 -36.86
C GLY A 315 1.62 1.02 -37.72
N ALA A 316 2.60 1.90 -37.51
CA ALA A 316 2.84 3.07 -38.36
C ALA A 316 3.56 2.66 -39.64
N ALA A 317 3.02 3.05 -40.81
CA ALA A 317 3.60 2.78 -42.11
C ALA A 317 4.80 3.70 -42.40
N ILE A 318 5.91 3.12 -42.86
CA ILE A 318 7.16 3.82 -43.19
C ILE A 318 7.53 3.53 -44.64
N SER A 319 7.69 4.60 -45.43
CA SER A 319 8.05 4.50 -46.84
C SER A 319 9.56 4.32 -47.05
N PRO A 320 9.98 3.56 -48.08
CA PRO A 320 11.37 3.52 -48.53
C PRO A 320 11.86 4.87 -49.07
N GLY A 321 13.19 5.00 -49.19
CA GLY A 321 13.83 6.18 -49.77
C GLY A 321 13.89 7.41 -48.86
N LYS A 322 13.63 7.22 -47.57
CA LYS A 322 13.57 8.29 -46.57
C LYS A 322 14.43 7.98 -45.35
N GLU A 323 14.99 9.04 -44.79
CA GLU A 323 15.52 9.06 -43.43
C GLU A 323 14.39 9.48 -42.48
N ASN A 324 14.08 8.61 -41.52
CA ASN A 324 12.97 8.76 -40.59
C ASN A 324 13.50 9.04 -39.18
N PHE A 325 12.91 10.01 -38.52
CA PHE A 325 13.19 10.41 -37.15
C PHE A 325 11.96 10.12 -36.30
N VAL A 326 12.13 9.19 -35.36
CA VAL A 326 11.08 8.69 -34.48
C VAL A 326 11.40 9.17 -33.06
N VAL A 327 10.65 10.18 -32.62
CA VAL A 327 10.74 10.68 -31.25
C VAL A 327 9.86 9.80 -30.37
N ILE A 328 10.46 9.24 -29.32
CA ILE A 328 9.79 8.36 -28.36
C ILE A 328 9.18 9.23 -27.24
N ARG A 329 7.87 9.09 -27.04
CA ARG A 329 7.13 9.72 -25.93
C ARG A 329 6.62 8.66 -24.98
N PRO A 330 7.25 8.48 -23.80
CA PRO A 330 6.77 7.53 -22.82
C PRO A 330 5.63 8.15 -22.01
N GLU A 331 4.56 7.39 -21.79
CA GLU A 331 3.44 7.74 -20.94
C GLU A 331 3.48 6.83 -19.72
N LEU A 332 3.85 7.40 -18.58
CA LEU A 332 4.04 6.66 -17.33
C LEU A 332 2.91 7.01 -16.35
N THR A 333 2.16 6.01 -15.92
CA THR A 333 1.20 6.10 -14.82
C THR A 333 1.73 5.34 -13.62
N ARG A 334 1.72 5.97 -12.45
CA ARG A 334 2.11 5.37 -11.17
C ARG A 334 1.01 5.60 -10.15
N SER A 335 0.91 4.71 -9.18
CA SER A 335 -0.04 4.84 -8.07
C SER A 335 0.70 4.83 -6.75
N THR A 336 0.23 5.62 -5.78
CA THR A 336 0.67 5.45 -4.40
C THR A 336 0.12 4.14 -3.84
N GLY A 337 0.84 3.49 -2.92
CA GLY A 337 0.33 2.28 -2.24
C GLY A 337 -0.95 2.52 -1.41
N LYS A 338 -1.40 3.77 -1.27
CA LYS A 338 -2.57 4.16 -0.49
C LYS A 338 -3.89 3.81 -1.18
N ILE A 339 -3.91 3.70 -2.51
CA ILE A 339 -5.12 3.33 -3.26
C ILE A 339 -5.33 1.81 -3.36
N GLU A 340 -4.37 1.02 -2.89
CA GLU A 340 -4.43 -0.45 -2.91
C GLU A 340 -5.65 -1.03 -2.17
N PRO A 341 -6.06 -0.51 -0.99
CA PRO A 341 -7.28 -0.96 -0.32
C PRO A 341 -8.58 -0.56 -1.03
N THR A 342 -8.53 0.38 -1.98
CA THR A 342 -9.72 0.83 -2.71
C THR A 342 -10.14 -0.22 -3.73
N LYS A 343 -11.43 -0.58 -3.75
CA LYS A 343 -11.98 -1.58 -4.69
C LYS A 343 -11.64 -1.22 -6.14
N VAL A 344 -11.26 -2.23 -6.94
CA VAL A 344 -10.90 -2.11 -8.36
C VAL A 344 -11.90 -1.25 -9.15
N ASN A 345 -13.21 -1.51 -9.03
CA ASN A 345 -14.25 -0.78 -9.76
C ASN A 345 -14.34 0.72 -9.44
N LYS A 346 -13.73 1.18 -8.34
CA LYS A 346 -13.70 2.61 -7.98
C LYS A 346 -12.38 3.29 -8.40
N ARG A 347 -11.27 2.54 -8.44
CA ARG A 347 -9.96 3.06 -8.85
C ARG A 347 -9.64 2.83 -10.33
N HIS A 348 -10.42 2.00 -11.02
CA HIS A 348 -10.31 1.69 -12.44
C HIS A 348 -8.90 1.25 -12.89
N CYS A 349 -8.20 0.48 -12.05
CA CYS A 349 -6.91 -0.13 -12.39
C CYS A 349 -6.64 -1.39 -11.56
N PHE A 350 -5.75 -2.25 -12.07
CA PHE A 350 -5.26 -3.46 -11.38
C PHE A 350 -3.80 -3.31 -10.94
N PHE A 351 -3.48 -3.79 -9.74
CA PHE A 351 -2.11 -4.12 -9.35
C PHE A 351 -1.74 -5.51 -9.90
N LEU A 352 -0.44 -5.77 -10.10
CA LEU A 352 0.04 -7.01 -10.74
C LEU A 352 -0.46 -8.30 -10.06
N HIS A 353 -0.66 -8.27 -8.75
CA HIS A 353 -1.05 -9.45 -7.97
C HIS A 353 -2.57 -9.71 -7.95
N GLU A 354 -3.39 -8.75 -8.37
CA GLU A 354 -4.86 -8.83 -8.29
C GLU A 354 -5.48 -9.55 -9.48
N ARG A 355 -4.79 -9.50 -10.62
CA ARG A 355 -5.24 -10.14 -11.85
C ARG A 355 -4.10 -10.88 -12.52
N SER A 356 -4.16 -12.20 -12.42
CA SER A 356 -3.29 -13.10 -13.17
C SER A 356 -3.86 -13.40 -14.55
N LEU A 357 -3.01 -13.32 -15.56
CA LEU A 357 -3.28 -13.80 -16.91
C LEU A 357 -2.90 -15.29 -17.04
N ARG A 358 -3.44 -16.00 -18.04
CA ARG A 358 -3.19 -17.44 -18.24
C ARG A 358 -1.85 -17.68 -18.91
N PHE A 359 -1.58 -16.97 -20.00
CA PHE A 359 -0.40 -17.15 -20.82
C PHE A 359 0.69 -16.15 -20.45
N TYR A 360 0.35 -14.87 -20.31
CA TYR A 360 1.32 -13.83 -19.95
C TYR A 360 1.67 -13.82 -18.46
N ARG A 361 2.94 -13.56 -18.16
CA ARG A 361 3.45 -13.46 -16.79
C ARG A 361 3.02 -12.15 -16.13
N THR A 362 3.14 -11.05 -16.88
CA THR A 362 2.87 -9.68 -16.40
C THR A 362 1.55 -9.17 -16.95
N TYR A 363 0.69 -8.70 -16.05
CA TYR A 363 -0.55 -8.04 -16.44
C TYR A 363 -0.26 -6.67 -17.03
N THR A 364 -0.73 -6.44 -18.25
CA THR A 364 -0.90 -5.12 -18.86
C THR A 364 -2.25 -5.08 -19.54
N LYS A 365 -2.74 -3.88 -19.88
CA LYS A 365 -3.99 -3.75 -20.63
C LYS A 365 -3.93 -4.50 -21.96
N HIS A 366 -2.81 -4.38 -22.69
CA HIS A 366 -2.63 -5.05 -23.99
C HIS A 366 -2.54 -6.57 -23.86
N ASN A 367 -1.78 -7.10 -22.90
CA ASN A 367 -1.69 -8.56 -22.69
C ASN A 367 -3.06 -9.15 -22.31
N CYS A 368 -3.84 -8.44 -21.49
CA CYS A 368 -5.22 -8.84 -21.17
C CYS A 368 -6.11 -8.86 -22.41
N ALA A 369 -6.03 -7.83 -23.25
CA ALA A 369 -6.79 -7.73 -24.48
C ALA A 369 -6.43 -8.86 -25.46
N MET A 370 -5.14 -9.16 -25.64
CA MET A 370 -4.66 -10.25 -26.51
C MET A 370 -5.16 -11.63 -26.04
N GLU A 371 -5.16 -11.91 -24.73
CA GLU A 371 -5.72 -13.18 -24.22
C GLU A 371 -7.25 -13.23 -24.33
N CYS A 372 -7.92 -12.11 -24.11
CA CYS A 372 -9.37 -12.00 -24.30
C CYS A 372 -9.74 -12.32 -25.76
N GLU A 373 -9.03 -11.70 -26.71
CA GLU A 373 -9.23 -11.90 -28.14
C GLU A 373 -9.00 -13.37 -28.51
N ALA A 374 -7.87 -13.96 -28.09
CA ALA A 374 -7.57 -15.36 -28.34
C ALA A 374 -8.65 -16.32 -27.80
N ASN A 375 -9.10 -16.09 -26.56
CA ASN A 375 -10.13 -16.93 -25.93
C ASN A 375 -11.50 -16.77 -26.61
N TYR A 376 -11.86 -15.55 -27.03
CA TYR A 376 -13.11 -15.32 -27.73
C TYR A 376 -13.12 -15.92 -29.12
N THR A 377 -12.05 -15.75 -29.89
CA THR A 377 -11.90 -16.38 -31.21
C THR A 377 -11.98 -17.90 -31.09
N LEU A 378 -11.36 -18.50 -30.07
CA LEU A 378 -11.50 -19.93 -29.80
C LEU A 378 -12.94 -20.34 -29.48
N ALA A 379 -13.64 -19.58 -28.65
CA ALA A 379 -15.02 -19.90 -28.26
C ALA A 379 -16.02 -19.74 -29.42
N LYS A 380 -15.80 -18.76 -30.30
CA LYS A 380 -16.70 -18.42 -31.41
C LYS A 380 -16.40 -19.23 -32.67
N CYS A 381 -15.13 -19.34 -33.05
CA CYS A 381 -14.68 -19.92 -34.31
C CYS A 381 -14.07 -21.32 -34.14
N GLY A 382 -13.74 -21.75 -32.92
CA GLY A 382 -13.10 -23.05 -32.68
C GLY A 382 -11.61 -23.12 -33.05
N CYS A 383 -11.01 -21.97 -33.32
CA CYS A 383 -9.60 -21.81 -33.70
C CYS A 383 -9.00 -20.56 -33.05
N VAL A 384 -7.67 -20.44 -33.07
CA VAL A 384 -6.95 -19.24 -32.61
C VAL A 384 -5.98 -18.79 -33.69
N GLU A 385 -5.83 -17.49 -33.88
CA GLU A 385 -4.86 -16.95 -34.84
C GLU A 385 -3.43 -17.36 -34.50
N TYR A 386 -2.59 -17.46 -35.54
CA TYR A 386 -1.24 -17.99 -35.39
C TYR A 386 -0.34 -17.11 -34.51
N PHE A 387 -0.56 -15.80 -34.46
CA PHE A 387 0.20 -14.86 -33.62
C PHE A 387 -0.34 -14.73 -32.19
N MET A 388 -1.56 -15.21 -31.93
CA MET A 388 -2.20 -15.12 -30.62
C MET A 388 -1.68 -16.20 -29.65
N PRO A 389 -1.68 -15.91 -28.33
CA PRO A 389 -1.29 -16.88 -27.31
C PRO A 389 -2.27 -18.06 -27.26
N LYS A 390 -1.75 -19.29 -27.26
CA LYS A 390 -2.53 -20.53 -27.31
C LYS A 390 -1.76 -21.71 -26.72
N ASP A 391 -2.47 -22.78 -26.36
CA ASP A 391 -1.83 -24.05 -25.98
C ASP A 391 -1.35 -24.79 -27.24
N LYS A 392 -0.30 -25.62 -27.12
CA LYS A 392 0.35 -26.35 -28.24
C LYS A 392 -0.60 -27.13 -29.16
N ASN A 393 -1.66 -27.72 -28.63
CA ASN A 393 -2.61 -28.55 -29.39
C ASN A 393 -3.82 -27.76 -29.92
N THR A 394 -3.85 -26.45 -29.73
CA THR A 394 -4.95 -25.60 -30.20
C THR A 394 -4.88 -25.48 -31.73
N ARG A 395 -6.01 -25.68 -32.41
CA ARG A 395 -6.12 -25.50 -33.86
C ARG A 395 -5.88 -24.03 -34.23
N ILE A 396 -5.07 -23.82 -35.27
CA ILE A 396 -4.84 -22.50 -35.86
C ILE A 396 -5.95 -22.23 -36.89
N CYS A 397 -6.41 -20.98 -36.98
CA CYS A 397 -7.39 -20.59 -37.98
C CYS A 397 -6.81 -20.78 -39.39
N ASP A 398 -7.58 -21.42 -40.26
CA ASP A 398 -7.27 -21.52 -41.70
C ASP A 398 -8.14 -20.52 -42.49
N ARG A 399 -8.00 -20.50 -43.81
CA ARG A 399 -8.75 -19.57 -44.66
C ARG A 399 -10.28 -19.69 -44.56
N ASP A 400 -10.82 -20.86 -44.24
CA ASP A 400 -12.26 -21.01 -44.07
C ASP A 400 -12.75 -20.32 -42.78
N ASP A 401 -11.86 -20.13 -41.81
CA ASP A 401 -12.13 -19.52 -40.51
C ASP A 401 -11.91 -17.98 -40.52
N ASP A 402 -11.23 -17.42 -41.54
CA ASP A 402 -10.80 -16.00 -41.61
C ASP A 402 -11.96 -15.00 -41.43
N GLU A 403 -13.07 -15.21 -42.12
CA GLU A 403 -14.27 -14.35 -41.97
C GLU A 403 -14.79 -14.35 -40.51
N CYS A 404 -14.74 -15.51 -39.84
CA CYS A 404 -15.14 -15.63 -38.44
C CYS A 404 -14.14 -14.92 -37.53
N ALA A 405 -12.84 -15.13 -37.74
CA ALA A 405 -11.78 -14.57 -36.92
C ALA A 405 -11.75 -13.03 -36.99
N VAL A 406 -11.83 -12.46 -38.19
CA VAL A 406 -11.93 -11.00 -38.40
C VAL A 406 -13.16 -10.44 -37.69
N THR A 407 -14.31 -11.11 -37.79
CA THR A 407 -15.54 -10.69 -37.11
C THR A 407 -15.39 -10.79 -35.59
N ALA A 408 -14.73 -11.83 -35.08
CA ALA A 408 -14.49 -12.03 -33.65
C ALA A 408 -13.58 -10.93 -33.07
N SER A 409 -12.48 -10.62 -33.75
CA SER A 409 -11.56 -9.53 -33.39
C SER A 409 -12.26 -8.17 -33.36
N ALA A 410 -13.04 -7.85 -34.39
CA ALA A 410 -13.77 -6.57 -34.45
C ALA A 410 -14.80 -6.43 -33.31
N GLU A 411 -15.50 -7.50 -32.94
CA GLU A 411 -16.42 -7.49 -31.80
C GLU A 411 -15.70 -7.26 -30.48
N VAL A 412 -14.56 -7.92 -30.24
CA VAL A 412 -13.76 -7.73 -29.02
C VAL A 412 -13.24 -6.30 -28.91
N GLU A 413 -12.70 -5.74 -29.99
CA GLU A 413 -12.20 -4.36 -30.02
C GLU A 413 -13.29 -3.34 -29.68
N LEU A 414 -14.50 -3.50 -30.21
CA LEU A 414 -15.64 -2.65 -29.87
C LEU A 414 -16.04 -2.76 -28.39
N HIS A 415 -15.89 -3.95 -27.78
CA HIS A 415 -16.24 -4.17 -26.37
C HIS A 415 -15.16 -3.72 -25.39
N LEU A 416 -13.88 -3.71 -25.77
CA LEU A 416 -12.78 -3.15 -24.97
C LEU A 416 -12.92 -1.62 -24.75
N LEU A 417 -13.76 -0.95 -25.55
CA LEU A 417 -14.08 0.48 -25.42
C LEU A 417 -15.25 0.77 -24.46
N ASP A 418 -16.05 -0.24 -24.07
CA ASP A 418 -17.23 -0.02 -23.23
C ASP A 418 -16.86 -0.01 -21.73
N ASP A 419 -16.56 1.18 -21.21
CA ASP A 419 -16.34 1.48 -19.78
C ASP A 419 -17.66 1.44 -18.96
N GLY A 420 -18.55 0.49 -19.29
CA GLY A 420 -19.83 0.28 -18.60
C GLY A 420 -20.94 1.30 -18.93
N ARG A 421 -20.92 1.93 -20.11
CA ARG A 421 -21.97 2.89 -20.52
C ARG A 421 -22.73 2.40 -21.76
N LYS A 422 -23.75 1.57 -21.47
CA LYS A 422 -24.96 1.37 -22.28
C LYS A 422 -24.70 0.99 -23.75
N TYR A 423 -24.16 -0.19 -24.01
CA TYR A 423 -24.53 -0.93 -25.24
C TYR A 423 -25.37 -2.16 -24.89
N LYS A 424 -26.65 -1.92 -24.58
CA LYS A 424 -27.67 -2.98 -24.60
C LYS A 424 -28.00 -3.24 -26.06
N LYS A 425 -27.25 -4.12 -26.74
CA LYS A 425 -27.69 -4.67 -28.02
C LYS A 425 -28.01 -6.14 -27.88
N THR A 426 -29.29 -6.37 -28.08
CA THR A 426 -29.98 -7.62 -28.36
C THR A 426 -29.24 -8.47 -29.38
N THR A 427 -28.50 -9.46 -28.90
CA THR A 427 -28.33 -10.74 -29.60
C THR A 427 -27.94 -11.80 -28.57
N SER A 428 -28.79 -12.80 -28.44
CA SER A 428 -28.58 -14.00 -27.65
C SER A 428 -27.44 -14.83 -28.23
N ASN A 429 -26.24 -14.63 -27.70
CA ASN A 429 -25.17 -15.61 -27.46
C ASN A 429 -24.14 -14.87 -26.59
N ALA A 430 -23.69 -15.50 -25.52
CA ALA A 430 -22.94 -14.83 -24.44
C ALA A 430 -21.68 -14.11 -24.95
N THR A 431 -21.79 -12.80 -25.17
CA THR A 431 -20.66 -11.91 -25.47
C THR A 431 -19.72 -11.85 -24.26
N PRO A 432 -18.40 -12.00 -24.42
CA PRO A 432 -17.47 -11.99 -23.30
C PRO A 432 -17.35 -10.58 -22.73
N SER A 433 -17.58 -10.45 -21.43
CA SER A 433 -17.22 -9.23 -20.69
C SER A 433 -15.72 -9.26 -20.41
N CYS A 434 -14.92 -8.72 -21.33
CA CYS A 434 -13.49 -8.56 -21.12
C CYS A 434 -13.20 -7.30 -20.30
N HIS A 435 -13.12 -7.47 -18.99
CA HIS A 435 -12.90 -6.37 -18.05
C HIS A 435 -11.41 -5.94 -18.00
N CYS A 436 -10.77 -5.63 -19.13
CA CYS A 436 -9.33 -5.28 -19.18
C CYS A 436 -9.08 -3.81 -18.81
N LEU A 437 -8.89 -3.54 -17.51
CA LEU A 437 -8.51 -2.21 -17.01
C LEU A 437 -6.99 -1.98 -17.13
N PRO A 438 -6.54 -0.71 -17.21
CA PRO A 438 -5.12 -0.37 -17.13
C PRO A 438 -4.45 -0.86 -15.83
N GLY A 439 -3.13 -1.01 -15.86
CA GLY A 439 -2.35 -1.22 -14.64
C GLY A 439 -2.37 0.01 -13.74
N CYS A 440 -2.31 -0.16 -12.41
CA CYS A 440 -2.12 0.98 -11.50
C CYS A 440 -0.69 1.55 -11.64
N HIS A 441 0.24 0.70 -12.07
CA HIS A 441 1.53 1.09 -12.65
C HIS A 441 1.56 0.66 -14.11
N GLU A 442 1.62 1.60 -15.04
CA GLU A 442 1.57 1.32 -16.48
C GLU A 442 2.54 2.22 -17.24
N LEU A 443 3.19 1.64 -18.25
CA LEU A 443 4.12 2.33 -19.13
C LEU A 443 3.78 1.99 -20.57
N THR A 444 3.38 3.00 -21.34
CA THR A 444 3.08 2.95 -22.77
C THR A 444 4.00 3.92 -23.52
N TYR A 445 4.10 3.75 -24.85
CA TYR A 445 4.94 4.59 -25.69
C TYR A 445 4.16 5.06 -26.91
N ALA A 446 4.22 6.36 -27.16
CA ALA A 446 3.77 6.96 -28.41
C ALA A 446 4.97 7.32 -29.29
N ALA A 447 4.78 7.27 -30.60
CA ALA A 447 5.78 7.61 -31.60
C ALA A 447 5.37 8.91 -32.32
N GLU A 448 6.25 9.91 -32.30
CA GLU A 448 6.14 11.09 -33.17
C GLU A 448 7.12 10.92 -34.34
N THR A 449 6.59 10.76 -35.55
CA THR A 449 7.39 10.46 -36.74
C THR A 449 7.55 11.67 -37.64
N SER A 450 8.78 11.93 -38.08
CA SER A 450 9.09 12.87 -39.16
C SER A 450 10.06 12.23 -40.16
N SER A 451 10.04 12.68 -41.41
CA SER A 451 10.84 12.04 -42.47
C SER A 451 11.40 13.07 -43.47
N SER A 452 12.57 12.78 -44.01
CA SER A 452 13.19 13.53 -45.12
C SER A 452 13.68 12.58 -46.21
N THR A 453 13.63 13.02 -47.47
CA THR A 453 14.06 12.20 -48.62
C THR A 453 15.57 12.02 -48.67
N LEU A 454 16.03 10.83 -49.05
CA LEU A 454 17.45 10.55 -49.26
C LEU A 454 18.00 11.27 -50.51
N VAL A 455 19.21 11.82 -50.41
CA VAL A 455 19.88 12.57 -51.46
C VAL A 455 20.97 11.75 -52.16
N ASP A 456 21.19 12.01 -53.45
CA ASP A 456 22.14 11.27 -54.29
C ASP A 456 23.60 11.47 -53.87
N THR A 457 23.91 12.59 -53.23
CA THR A 457 25.27 12.95 -52.78
C THR A 457 25.68 12.29 -51.47
N PHE A 458 24.78 11.56 -50.82
CA PHE A 458 25.04 10.96 -49.52
C PHE A 458 25.92 9.71 -49.64
N PRO A 459 27.16 9.71 -49.13
CA PRO A 459 28.06 8.57 -49.27
C PRO A 459 27.74 7.50 -48.23
N ALA A 460 26.60 6.82 -48.37
CA ALA A 460 26.10 5.84 -47.41
C ALA A 460 27.15 4.79 -47.04
N ASN A 461 27.86 4.26 -48.03
CA ASN A 461 28.89 3.22 -47.82
C ASN A 461 30.07 3.72 -47.00
N LYS A 462 30.50 4.99 -47.16
CA LYS A 462 31.59 5.57 -46.36
C LYS A 462 31.14 5.96 -44.96
N LYS A 463 29.89 6.38 -44.79
CA LYS A 463 29.37 6.86 -43.49
C LYS A 463 28.94 5.71 -42.57
N TYR A 464 28.40 4.64 -43.13
CA TYR A 464 27.85 3.53 -42.35
C TYR A 464 28.64 2.23 -42.47
N ASP A 465 29.69 2.22 -43.30
CA ASP A 465 30.58 1.08 -43.53
C ASP A 465 29.78 -0.18 -43.91
N ILE A 466 28.95 -0.04 -44.95
CA ILE A 466 28.11 -1.13 -45.44
C ILE A 466 28.78 -1.73 -46.69
N THR A 467 29.13 -3.01 -46.62
CA THR A 467 29.86 -3.75 -47.65
C THR A 467 28.96 -4.47 -48.67
N SER A 468 27.72 -4.01 -48.86
CA SER A 468 26.81 -4.60 -49.85
C SER A 468 26.99 -3.97 -51.24
N PRO A 469 27.25 -4.76 -52.29
CA PRO A 469 27.38 -4.25 -53.66
C PRO A 469 26.08 -3.65 -54.19
N LYS A 470 24.90 -4.09 -53.71
CA LYS A 470 23.59 -3.54 -54.09
C LYS A 470 23.47 -2.05 -53.72
N ILE A 471 24.00 -1.69 -52.55
CA ILE A 471 23.90 -0.35 -51.94
C ILE A 471 24.84 0.67 -52.61
N ASN A 472 25.86 0.19 -53.36
CA ASN A 472 26.66 1.08 -54.20
C ASN A 472 25.84 1.73 -55.34
N ASN A 473 24.72 1.11 -55.74
CA ASN A 473 23.81 1.69 -56.72
C ASN A 473 22.88 2.70 -56.05
N ILE A 474 23.06 3.99 -56.37
CA ILE A 474 22.29 5.11 -55.78
C ILE A 474 20.78 4.97 -56.03
N THR A 475 20.38 4.50 -57.21
CA THR A 475 18.96 4.29 -57.54
C THR A 475 18.37 3.20 -56.66
N TYR A 476 19.06 2.06 -56.55
CA TYR A 476 18.64 0.97 -55.66
C TYR A 476 18.54 1.44 -54.20
N PHE A 477 19.54 2.18 -53.73
CA PHE A 477 19.58 2.73 -52.37
C PHE A 477 18.35 3.60 -52.09
N LYS A 478 18.00 4.50 -53.00
CA LYS A 478 16.84 5.39 -52.81
C LYS A 478 15.51 4.68 -52.92
N ASP A 479 15.42 3.60 -53.68
CA ASP A 479 14.15 2.91 -53.88
C ASP A 479 13.88 1.86 -52.80
N ASN A 480 14.93 1.26 -52.20
CA ASN A 480 14.79 0.11 -51.31
C ASN A 480 15.22 0.38 -49.86
N VAL A 481 16.09 1.36 -49.59
CA VAL A 481 16.65 1.56 -48.24
C VAL A 481 15.81 2.51 -47.40
N VAL A 482 15.66 2.15 -46.12
CA VAL A 482 15.05 2.98 -45.07
C VAL A 482 16.10 3.24 -43.99
N ILE A 483 16.24 4.49 -43.57
CA ILE A 483 17.04 4.85 -42.39
C ILE A 483 16.08 5.27 -41.28
N MET A 484 16.27 4.76 -40.06
CA MET A 484 15.41 5.11 -38.92
C MET A 484 16.25 5.45 -37.69
N HIS A 485 15.85 6.50 -36.99
CA HIS A 485 16.45 6.96 -35.74
C HIS A 485 15.39 7.03 -34.64
N PHE A 486 15.57 6.28 -33.57
CA PHE A 486 14.68 6.26 -32.42
C PHE A 486 15.37 6.89 -31.22
N PHE A 487 14.79 7.94 -30.64
CA PHE A 487 15.41 8.64 -29.53
C PHE A 487 14.40 9.37 -28.64
N PHE A 488 14.78 9.60 -27.38
CA PHE A 488 14.05 10.50 -26.50
C PHE A 488 14.46 11.95 -26.75
N MET A 489 13.51 12.87 -26.69
CA MET A 489 13.78 14.30 -26.81
C MET A 489 14.33 14.90 -25.50
N ASP A 490 13.83 14.41 -24.37
CA ASP A 490 14.09 14.95 -23.04
C ASP A 490 14.72 13.88 -22.13
N MET A 491 15.58 14.31 -21.20
CA MET A 491 16.23 13.42 -20.21
C MET A 491 15.31 13.00 -19.07
N GLN A 492 14.13 13.61 -18.98
CA GLN A 492 13.19 13.40 -17.89
C GLN A 492 11.76 13.42 -18.44
N VAL A 493 10.88 12.68 -17.77
CA VAL A 493 9.47 12.56 -18.13
C VAL A 493 8.60 12.82 -16.91
N VAL A 494 7.50 13.53 -17.15
CA VAL A 494 6.47 13.76 -16.15
C VAL A 494 5.55 12.54 -16.13
N SER A 495 5.33 11.97 -14.95
CA SER A 495 4.44 10.83 -14.77
C SER A 495 3.08 11.27 -14.22
N TYR A 496 2.04 10.54 -14.59
CA TYR A 496 0.72 10.64 -13.99
C TYR A 496 0.71 9.86 -12.67
N GLU A 497 0.30 10.50 -11.59
CA GLU A 497 0.25 9.94 -10.26
C GLU A 497 -1.21 9.79 -9.81
N LYS A 498 -1.61 8.56 -9.50
CA LYS A 498 -2.90 8.21 -8.92
C LYS A 498 -2.77 8.13 -7.40
N ASP A 499 -3.50 8.96 -6.68
CA ASP A 499 -3.49 9.00 -5.22
C ASP A 499 -4.91 9.05 -4.63
N GLU A 500 -5.03 8.83 -3.32
CA GLU A 500 -6.28 9.02 -2.59
C GLU A 500 -6.72 10.49 -2.64
N ARG A 501 -7.92 10.75 -3.16
CA ARG A 501 -8.47 12.12 -3.23
C ARG A 501 -8.73 12.68 -1.84
N THR A 502 -9.28 11.85 -0.95
CA THR A 502 -9.67 12.24 0.39
C THR A 502 -9.53 11.05 1.30
N ASN A 503 -8.50 11.09 2.15
CA ASN A 503 -8.27 10.08 3.15
C ASN A 503 -9.35 10.12 4.25
N PHE A 504 -9.43 9.05 5.04
CA PHE A 504 -10.39 8.97 6.15
C PHE A 504 -10.20 10.11 7.17
N VAL A 505 -8.97 10.58 7.37
CA VAL A 505 -8.64 11.66 8.30
C VAL A 505 -9.26 12.99 7.84
N ASN A 506 -9.16 13.32 6.56
CA ASN A 506 -9.74 14.52 5.97
C ASN A 506 -11.26 14.45 6.00
N PHE A 507 -11.86 13.29 5.71
CA PHE A 507 -13.29 13.08 5.87
C PHE A 507 -13.76 13.33 7.32
N LEU A 508 -13.04 12.78 8.31
CA LEU A 508 -13.32 12.97 9.72
C LEU A 508 -13.14 14.43 10.16
N ALA A 509 -12.07 15.10 9.68
CA ALA A 509 -11.78 16.49 9.98
C ALA A 509 -12.84 17.43 9.38
N SER A 510 -13.27 17.20 8.14
CA SER A 510 -14.34 17.97 7.50
C SER A 510 -15.69 17.74 8.18
N THR A 511 -16.01 16.50 8.55
CA THR A 511 -17.23 16.18 9.32
C THR A 511 -17.20 16.86 10.69
N GLY A 512 -16.07 16.79 11.41
CA GLY A 512 -15.86 17.48 12.68
C GLY A 512 -15.93 19.00 12.54
N GLY A 513 -15.42 19.57 11.44
CA GLY A 513 -15.53 20.99 11.13
C GLY A 513 -16.98 21.43 10.90
N LEU A 514 -17.77 20.65 10.16
CA LEU A 514 -19.20 20.92 9.97
C LEU A 514 -19.97 20.85 11.30
N LEU A 515 -19.77 19.78 12.09
CA LEU A 515 -20.41 19.62 13.40
C LEU A 515 -19.97 20.71 14.39
N GLY A 516 -18.70 21.11 14.37
CA GLY A 516 -18.15 22.21 15.16
C GLY A 516 -18.74 23.56 14.78
N LEU A 517 -18.89 23.84 13.47
CA LEU A 517 -19.46 25.10 12.96
C LEU A 517 -20.94 25.27 13.34
N PHE A 518 -21.76 24.22 13.18
CA PHE A 518 -23.21 24.31 13.44
C PHE A 518 -23.58 24.14 14.91
N HIS A 519 -22.86 23.32 15.69
CA HIS A 519 -23.27 22.94 17.06
C HIS A 519 -22.19 23.14 18.12
N GLY A 520 -20.97 23.54 17.76
CA GLY A 520 -19.84 23.51 18.69
C GLY A 520 -19.45 22.09 19.11
N PHE A 521 -19.91 21.07 18.37
CA PHE A 521 -19.70 19.67 18.72
C PHE A 521 -18.23 19.30 18.59
N SER A 522 -17.66 18.73 19.64
CA SER A 522 -16.30 18.22 19.70
C SER A 522 -16.26 16.78 20.19
N VAL A 523 -15.09 16.15 20.16
CA VAL A 523 -14.88 14.82 20.78
C VAL A 523 -15.27 14.83 22.26
N LEU A 524 -15.02 15.94 22.99
CA LEU A 524 -15.44 16.08 24.38
C LEU A 524 -16.97 16.14 24.53
N SER A 525 -17.67 16.77 23.58
CA SER A 525 -19.14 16.79 23.54
C SER A 525 -19.71 15.37 23.33
N ALA A 526 -19.07 14.54 22.51
CA ALA A 526 -19.43 13.13 22.35
C ALA A 526 -19.25 12.33 23.65
N VAL A 527 -18.12 12.52 24.33
CA VAL A 527 -17.85 11.90 25.63
C VAL A 527 -18.84 12.38 26.70
N GLU A 528 -19.20 13.66 26.68
CA GLU A 528 -20.21 14.23 27.58
C GLU A 528 -21.58 13.56 27.39
N VAL A 529 -22.04 13.42 26.14
CA VAL A 529 -23.29 12.71 25.83
C VAL A 529 -23.24 11.27 26.32
N LEU A 530 -22.14 10.54 26.06
CA LEU A 530 -21.97 9.17 26.56
C LEU A 530 -21.95 9.11 28.09
N TYR A 531 -21.27 10.05 28.75
CA TYR A 531 -21.21 10.14 30.21
C TYR A 531 -22.60 10.34 30.82
N PHE A 532 -23.42 11.25 30.28
CA PHE A 532 -24.78 11.50 30.76
C PHE A 532 -25.73 10.33 30.46
N LEU A 533 -25.59 9.67 29.30
CA LEU A 533 -26.43 8.52 28.91
C LEU A 533 -26.05 7.20 29.57
N THR A 534 -24.82 7.05 30.08
CA THR A 534 -24.35 5.77 30.67
C THR A 534 -24.01 5.95 32.14
N ILE A 535 -22.84 6.50 32.45
CA ILE A 535 -22.26 6.57 33.80
C ILE A 535 -23.18 7.33 34.76
N ARG A 536 -23.75 8.46 34.33
CA ARG A 536 -24.60 9.28 35.19
C ARG A 536 -25.94 8.61 35.49
N LEU A 537 -26.59 8.03 34.48
CA LEU A 537 -27.83 7.26 34.66
C LEU A 537 -27.59 6.03 35.55
N LEU A 538 -26.52 5.26 35.32
CA LEU A 538 -26.15 4.09 36.12
C LEU A 538 -25.82 4.45 37.58
N CYS A 539 -25.07 5.53 37.81
CA CYS A 539 -24.76 6.00 39.16
C CYS A 539 -26.00 6.54 39.90
N SER A 540 -26.93 7.17 39.17
CA SER A 540 -28.22 7.61 39.74
C SER A 540 -29.08 6.40 40.15
N TRP A 541 -29.20 5.42 39.26
CA TRP A 541 -29.92 4.16 39.51
C TRP A 541 -29.34 3.41 40.72
N ARG A 542 -28.01 3.33 40.83
CA ARG A 542 -27.35 2.64 41.96
C ARG A 542 -27.57 3.34 43.29
N LYS A 543 -27.61 4.67 43.33
CA LYS A 543 -27.94 5.44 44.54
C LYS A 543 -29.39 5.21 45.00
N HIS A 544 -30.33 5.07 44.07
CA HIS A 544 -31.71 4.70 44.41
C HIS A 544 -31.82 3.26 44.93
N ALA A 545 -31.05 2.32 44.36
CA ALA A 545 -30.98 0.95 44.86
C ALA A 545 -30.39 0.88 46.29
N ASP A 546 -29.30 1.60 46.58
CA ASP A 546 -28.68 1.63 47.91
C ASP A 546 -29.58 2.30 48.98
N PHE A 547 -30.37 3.33 48.61
CA PHE A 547 -31.37 3.95 49.50
C PHE A 547 -32.56 3.02 49.81
N PHE A 548 -32.96 2.21 48.84
CA PHE A 548 -34.01 1.18 49.01
C PHE A 548 -33.54 0.05 49.94
N TRP A 549 -32.28 -0.39 49.81
CA TRP A 549 -31.67 -1.38 50.73
C TRP A 549 -31.44 -0.83 52.15
N PHE A 550 -31.10 0.45 52.30
CA PHE A 550 -30.93 1.09 53.62
C PHE A 550 -32.25 1.21 54.39
N SER A 551 -33.36 1.47 53.68
CA SER A 551 -34.71 1.53 54.27
C SER A 551 -35.27 0.15 54.65
N LEU A 552 -34.82 -0.92 53.98
CA LEU A 552 -35.18 -2.31 54.31
C LEU A 552 -34.33 -2.92 55.44
N THR A 553 -33.15 -2.35 55.75
CA THR A 553 -32.24 -2.90 56.77
C THR A 553 -32.32 -2.22 58.14
N PHE A 554 -33.00 -1.07 58.27
CA PHE A 554 -33.22 -0.42 59.56
C PHE A 554 -34.64 0.18 59.66
N PRO A 555 -35.62 -0.54 60.22
CA PRO A 555 -36.85 0.07 60.69
C PRO A 555 -36.53 0.93 61.91
N SER A 556 -36.97 2.19 61.88
CA SER A 556 -36.88 3.16 62.97
C SER A 556 -37.28 2.57 64.33
N ALA A 557 -36.37 2.62 65.30
CA ALA A 557 -36.73 2.52 66.71
C ALA A 557 -37.40 3.81 67.17
N ASP A 558 -38.43 3.62 67.98
CA ASP A 558 -39.45 4.53 68.49
C ASP A 558 -38.94 5.80 69.17
N GLN A 559 -39.63 6.93 68.98
CA GLN A 559 -39.45 8.17 69.73
C GLN A 559 -40.77 8.58 70.38
N SER A 560 -40.95 8.20 71.65
CA SER A 560 -41.97 8.76 72.53
C SER A 560 -41.34 9.57 73.67
N GLU A 561 -41.70 10.86 73.70
CA GLU A 561 -41.78 11.79 74.85
C GLU A 561 -40.53 12.12 75.72
N ALA A 562 -40.20 13.42 75.81
CA ALA A 562 -40.39 14.24 77.03
C ALA A 562 -39.69 15.62 77.01
N HIS A 563 -40.50 16.66 77.23
CA HIS A 563 -40.32 18.00 77.83
C HIS A 563 -38.97 18.75 78.00
N MET A 564 -39.06 20.05 77.65
CA MET A 564 -38.29 21.31 77.99
C MET A 564 -37.52 21.40 79.35
N PRO A 565 -36.58 22.37 79.61
CA PRO A 565 -36.58 23.79 79.15
C PRO A 565 -35.21 24.50 78.87
N ARG A 566 -35.31 25.74 78.33
CA ARG A 566 -34.24 26.75 78.15
C ARG A 566 -33.78 27.41 79.47
N ARG A 567 -32.48 27.66 79.68
CA ARG A 567 -31.99 28.88 80.39
C ARG A 567 -30.51 29.27 80.18
N ARG A 568 -30.36 30.61 80.16
CA ARG A 568 -29.27 31.61 80.08
C ARG A 568 -27.81 31.34 80.53
N ARG A 569 -26.91 31.93 79.72
CA ARG A 569 -25.66 32.71 79.95
C ARG A 569 -25.27 33.06 81.41
N ASN A 570 -24.01 32.81 81.80
CA ASN A 570 -23.14 33.80 82.47
C ASN A 570 -21.65 33.42 82.56
N SER A 571 -20.83 34.46 82.57
CA SER A 571 -19.37 34.57 82.73
C SER A 571 -18.93 34.68 84.20
N ASN A 572 -17.77 34.11 84.58
CA ASN A 572 -16.79 34.66 85.56
C ASN A 572 -15.56 33.73 85.78
N MET A 573 -14.38 34.37 85.90
CA MET A 573 -12.98 33.89 86.18
C MET A 573 -12.81 33.30 87.61
N PRO A 574 -11.66 32.67 88.03
CA PRO A 574 -10.27 33.17 87.92
C PRO A 574 -9.13 32.14 87.66
N ASP A 575 -7.92 32.71 87.50
CA ASP A 575 -6.59 32.10 87.32
C ASP A 575 -6.15 31.11 88.41
N VAL A 576 -5.48 30.03 87.99
CA VAL A 576 -4.49 29.32 88.81
C VAL A 576 -3.25 29.02 87.94
N LYS A 577 -2.15 29.73 88.22
CA LYS A 577 -0.79 29.37 87.78
C LYS A 577 -0.29 28.22 88.63
N VAL A 578 0.06 27.09 88.01
CA VAL A 578 1.12 26.19 88.52
C VAL A 578 2.01 25.80 87.34
N LEU A 579 3.30 26.07 87.53
CA LEU A 579 4.40 25.82 86.60
C LEU A 579 4.83 24.35 86.61
N VAL A 580 5.53 24.00 85.54
CA VAL A 580 6.52 22.91 85.36
C VAL A 580 6.03 21.63 84.65
N GLY A 581 6.26 21.62 83.33
CA GLY A 581 7.20 20.67 82.72
C GLY A 581 6.66 19.31 82.25
N SER A 582 6.40 19.19 80.93
CA SER A 582 6.80 18.03 80.11
C SER A 582 6.19 18.17 78.72
N SER A 583 7.04 18.35 77.71
CA SER A 583 6.67 18.38 76.29
C SER A 583 6.30 16.98 75.80
N VAL A 584 5.01 16.65 75.83
CA VAL A 584 4.47 15.55 75.02
C VAL A 584 4.21 16.10 73.61
N GLY A 585 5.08 15.71 72.67
CA GLY A 585 4.95 16.06 71.26
C GLY A 585 3.63 15.56 70.69
N LYS A 586 2.81 16.48 70.18
CA LYS A 586 1.61 16.20 69.37
C LYS A 586 1.96 15.30 68.18
N LYS A 587 1.18 14.22 67.98
CA LYS A 587 1.08 13.57 66.66
C LYS A 587 0.64 14.61 65.62
N PRO A 588 1.28 14.72 64.45
CA PRO A 588 0.83 15.64 63.42
C PRO A 588 -0.48 15.12 62.80
N GLU A 589 -1.46 16.02 62.67
CA GLU A 589 -2.64 15.85 61.82
C GLU A 589 -2.23 15.59 60.36
N PRO A 590 -3.00 14.79 59.60
CA PRO A 590 -2.74 14.57 58.18
C PRO A 590 -3.03 15.86 57.40
N LYS A 591 -1.98 16.54 56.94
CA LYS A 591 -2.10 17.63 55.96
C LYS A 591 -2.66 17.04 54.66
N GLY A 592 -3.76 17.60 54.16
CA GLY A 592 -4.32 17.28 52.83
C GLY A 592 -3.27 17.42 51.71
N PRO A 593 -3.45 16.75 50.56
CA PRO A 593 -2.44 16.68 49.52
C PRO A 593 -2.09 18.07 49.00
N ASN A 594 -0.80 18.42 49.07
CA ASN A 594 -0.25 19.67 48.58
C ASN A 594 -0.42 19.75 47.05
N ALA A 595 -0.87 20.86 46.48
CA ALA A 595 -1.17 20.99 45.03
C ALA A 595 -0.03 20.50 44.12
N LYS A 596 1.24 20.71 44.54
CA LYS A 596 2.43 20.19 43.85
C LYS A 596 2.43 18.66 43.72
N SER A 597 2.00 17.94 44.75
CA SER A 597 1.96 16.46 44.76
C SER A 597 0.89 15.89 43.83
N ILE A 598 -0.22 16.62 43.64
CA ILE A 598 -1.29 16.22 42.71
C ILE A 598 -0.80 16.39 41.26
N VAL A 599 -0.18 17.53 40.94
CA VAL A 599 0.38 17.80 39.60
C VAL A 599 1.47 16.78 39.23
N LEU A 600 2.39 16.48 40.15
CA LEU A 600 3.44 15.48 39.91
C LEU A 600 2.89 14.07 39.69
N GLY A 601 1.83 13.66 40.40
CA GLY A 601 1.16 12.38 40.20
C GLY A 601 0.40 12.30 38.87
N LEU A 602 -0.23 13.39 38.43
CA LEU A 602 -0.87 13.46 37.11
C LEU A 602 0.16 13.33 35.97
N MET A 603 1.31 14.00 36.09
CA MET A 603 2.39 13.88 35.11
C MET A 603 2.92 12.44 35.00
N GLU A 604 3.08 11.74 36.12
CA GLU A 604 3.49 10.34 36.14
C GLU A 604 2.44 9.42 35.50
N SER A 605 1.16 9.61 35.82
CA SER A 605 0.06 8.85 35.19
C SER A 605 0.03 9.04 33.67
N MET A 606 0.32 10.26 33.18
CA MET A 606 0.44 10.53 31.75
C MET A 606 1.67 9.81 31.15
N CYS A 607 2.80 9.79 31.85
CA CYS A 607 3.99 9.07 31.40
C CYS A 607 3.72 7.56 31.23
N HIS A 608 3.03 6.91 32.16
CA HIS A 608 2.66 5.49 32.02
C HIS A 608 1.78 5.24 30.77
N GLY A 609 0.78 6.10 30.54
CA GLY A 609 -0.07 6.02 29.36
C GLY A 609 0.69 6.19 28.04
N ILE A 610 1.62 7.15 28.00
CA ILE A 610 2.47 7.41 26.83
C ILE A 610 3.43 6.24 26.56
N ILE A 611 4.06 5.68 27.60
CA ILE A 611 4.95 4.51 27.48
C ILE A 611 4.19 3.33 26.86
N LEU A 612 2.99 3.04 27.36
CA LEU A 612 2.15 1.95 26.85
C LEU A 612 1.73 2.20 25.40
N ALA A 613 1.31 3.42 25.07
CA ALA A 613 0.94 3.80 23.71
C ALA A 613 2.12 3.65 22.74
N MET A 614 3.33 4.09 23.12
CA MET A 614 4.53 3.93 22.30
C MET A 614 4.87 2.46 22.05
N PHE A 615 4.77 1.60 23.06
CA PHE A 615 5.01 0.16 22.91
C PHE A 615 4.00 -0.50 21.97
N ILE A 616 2.71 -0.17 22.10
CA ILE A 616 1.66 -0.68 21.23
C ILE A 616 1.94 -0.25 19.78
N SER A 617 2.28 1.02 19.55
CA SER A 617 2.59 1.55 18.22
C SER A 617 3.80 0.85 17.58
N VAL A 618 4.91 0.72 18.30
CA VAL A 618 6.12 0.04 17.77
C VAL A 618 5.80 -1.43 17.46
N THR A 619 5.03 -2.10 18.31
CA THR A 619 4.62 -3.49 18.09
C THR A 619 3.75 -3.61 16.84
N TRP A 620 2.72 -2.77 16.71
CA TRP A 620 1.84 -2.75 15.55
C TRP A 620 2.62 -2.62 14.24
N PHE A 621 3.48 -1.60 14.12
CA PHE A 621 4.26 -1.38 12.91
C PHE A 621 5.28 -2.50 12.63
N SER A 622 5.87 -3.08 13.68
CA SER A 622 6.89 -4.13 13.51
C SER A 622 6.33 -5.45 12.99
N PHE A 623 5.04 -5.71 13.22
CA PHE A 623 4.35 -6.95 12.83
C PHE A 623 3.50 -6.84 11.56
N VAL A 624 3.49 -5.69 10.87
CA VAL A 624 2.85 -5.54 9.55
C VAL A 624 3.41 -6.55 8.54
N ASN A 625 4.73 -6.76 8.56
CA ASN A 625 5.42 -7.76 7.74
C ASN A 625 6.10 -8.79 8.66
N PHE A 626 5.43 -9.91 8.91
CA PHE A 626 5.89 -10.92 9.88
C PHE A 626 7.23 -11.57 9.48
N ASN A 627 8.26 -11.40 10.29
CA ASN A 627 9.55 -12.09 10.20
C ASN A 627 10.22 -12.22 11.59
N ILE A 628 11.32 -12.98 11.69
CA ILE A 628 12.04 -13.14 12.97
C ILE A 628 12.60 -11.80 13.49
N PHE A 629 12.97 -10.89 12.59
CA PHE A 629 13.42 -9.54 12.96
C PHE A 629 12.28 -8.67 13.51
N SER A 630 11.00 -8.96 13.23
CA SER A 630 9.84 -8.25 13.77
C SER A 630 9.79 -8.26 15.30
N PHE A 631 10.42 -9.25 15.95
CA PHE A 631 10.53 -9.33 17.40
C PHE A 631 11.60 -8.40 17.98
N HIS A 632 12.59 -7.98 17.19
CA HIS A 632 13.72 -7.17 17.68
C HIS A 632 13.26 -5.79 18.19
N PRO A 633 12.56 -4.94 17.41
CA PRO A 633 12.15 -3.62 17.88
C PRO A 633 11.24 -3.67 19.13
N PRO A 634 10.16 -4.49 19.17
CA PRO A 634 9.27 -4.55 20.33
C PRO A 634 9.97 -5.03 21.61
N LEU A 635 10.87 -6.01 21.52
CA LEU A 635 11.60 -6.52 22.70
C LEU A 635 12.56 -5.47 23.29
N PHE A 636 13.23 -4.69 22.44
CA PHE A 636 14.06 -3.57 22.88
C PHE A 636 13.24 -2.43 23.48
N THR A 637 12.09 -2.10 22.88
CA THR A 637 11.16 -1.09 23.41
C THR A 637 10.59 -1.54 24.76
N ALA A 638 10.16 -2.81 24.90
CA ALA A 638 9.71 -3.34 26.19
C ALA A 638 10.82 -3.27 27.26
N GLY A 639 12.05 -3.65 26.91
CA GLY A 639 13.18 -3.62 27.82
C GLY A 639 13.50 -2.21 28.34
N TYR A 640 13.83 -1.29 27.44
CA TYR A 640 14.30 0.04 27.82
C TYR A 640 13.18 1.04 28.14
N LEU A 641 12.06 1.03 27.41
CA LEU A 641 11.01 2.04 27.55
C LEU A 641 9.91 1.65 28.55
N ILE A 642 9.59 0.37 28.71
CA ILE A 642 8.67 -0.09 29.75
C ILE A 642 9.47 -0.42 31.01
N PHE A 643 10.17 -1.55 31.03
CA PHE A 643 10.66 -2.13 32.28
C PHE A 643 11.73 -1.28 32.97
N MET A 644 12.71 -0.77 32.22
CA MET A 644 13.76 0.08 32.81
C MET A 644 13.20 1.42 33.29
N THR A 645 12.32 2.08 32.52
CA THR A 645 11.67 3.34 32.89
C THR A 645 10.81 3.19 34.15
N GLU A 646 9.96 2.16 34.21
CA GLU A 646 9.14 1.84 35.39
C GLU A 646 10.02 1.57 36.62
N GLY A 647 11.19 0.95 36.42
CA GLY A 647 12.17 0.74 37.46
C GLY A 647 12.78 2.03 38.04
N PHE A 648 12.79 3.13 37.28
CA PHE A 648 13.14 4.47 37.80
C PHE A 648 11.95 5.14 38.48
N LEU A 649 10.75 5.06 37.88
CA LEU A 649 9.53 5.72 38.37
C LEU A 649 9.08 5.19 39.73
N ILE A 650 9.27 3.90 40.02
CA ILE A 650 8.86 3.30 41.31
C ILE A 650 9.58 3.88 42.54
N PHE A 651 10.73 4.55 42.36
CA PHE A 651 11.44 5.22 43.45
C PHE A 651 11.00 6.68 43.67
N LEU A 652 10.00 7.15 42.91
CA LEU A 652 9.47 8.50 43.08
C LEU A 652 8.69 8.63 44.39
N PRO A 653 8.92 9.68 45.18
CA PRO A 653 8.20 9.92 46.44
C PRO A 653 6.71 10.22 46.25
N HIS A 654 6.28 10.46 45.01
CA HIS A 654 4.89 10.69 44.63
C HIS A 654 4.33 9.60 43.71
N SER A 655 4.98 8.43 43.67
CA SER A 655 4.60 7.39 42.72
C SER A 655 3.13 7.01 42.85
N VAL A 656 2.34 7.13 41.78
CA VAL A 656 0.91 6.73 41.79
C VAL A 656 0.74 5.28 42.26
N ILE A 657 1.71 4.41 41.93
CA ILE A 657 1.65 2.98 42.20
C ILE A 657 2.27 2.63 43.56
N ALA A 658 3.41 3.24 43.93
CA ALA A 658 4.23 2.79 45.04
C ALA A 658 4.33 3.77 46.23
N LYS A 659 3.56 4.87 46.23
CA LYS A 659 3.62 5.90 47.28
C LYS A 659 3.51 5.37 48.70
N ASP A 660 2.65 4.39 48.93
CA ASP A 660 2.37 3.82 50.27
C ASP A 660 3.09 2.48 50.51
N TRP A 661 3.98 2.06 49.61
CA TRP A 661 4.65 0.77 49.71
C TRP A 661 5.87 0.82 50.64
N PRO A 662 6.12 -0.23 51.45
CA PRO A 662 7.33 -0.32 52.24
C PRO A 662 8.56 -0.45 51.34
N ARG A 663 9.67 0.17 51.73
CA ARG A 663 10.92 0.23 50.93
C ARG A 663 11.44 -1.13 50.47
N VAL A 664 11.20 -2.18 51.26
CA VAL A 664 11.58 -3.56 50.91
C VAL A 664 10.81 -4.05 49.68
N SER A 665 9.51 -3.76 49.59
CA SER A 665 8.67 -4.12 48.45
C SER A 665 9.07 -3.33 47.21
N VAL A 666 9.32 -2.02 47.34
CA VAL A 666 9.81 -1.17 46.23
C VAL A 666 11.10 -1.74 45.62
N VAL A 667 12.07 -2.13 46.46
CA VAL A 667 13.34 -2.70 46.00
C VAL A 667 13.16 -4.10 45.38
N LYS A 668 12.22 -4.91 45.87
CA LYS A 668 11.88 -6.21 45.26
C LYS A 668 11.25 -6.03 43.87
N THR A 669 10.30 -5.12 43.74
CA THR A 669 9.63 -4.83 42.47
C THR A 669 10.58 -4.21 41.45
N HIS A 670 11.44 -3.28 41.87
CA HIS A 670 12.50 -2.74 41.02
C HIS A 670 13.37 -3.88 40.46
N TRP A 671 13.83 -4.79 41.32
CA TRP A 671 14.61 -5.95 40.87
C TRP A 671 13.87 -6.80 39.83
N LEU A 672 12.58 -7.10 40.07
CA LEU A 672 11.77 -7.91 39.15
C LEU A 672 11.61 -7.23 37.78
N LEU A 673 11.34 -5.93 37.77
CA LEU A 673 11.21 -5.14 36.54
C LEU A 673 12.52 -5.14 35.76
N GLN A 674 13.67 -4.89 36.42
CA GLN A 674 14.96 -4.84 35.74
C GLN A 674 15.38 -6.21 35.16
N VAL A 675 15.17 -7.31 35.90
CA VAL A 675 15.46 -8.67 35.40
C VAL A 675 14.59 -8.98 34.18
N THR A 676 13.29 -8.67 34.24
CA THR A 676 12.36 -8.88 33.11
C THR A 676 12.78 -8.06 31.89
N GLY A 677 13.17 -6.79 32.11
CA GLY A 677 13.70 -5.92 31.07
C GLY A 677 14.97 -6.48 30.41
N PHE A 678 15.92 -6.97 31.20
CA PHE A 678 17.15 -7.59 30.67
C PHE A 678 16.87 -8.86 29.86
N CYS A 679 15.92 -9.69 30.29
CA CYS A 679 15.49 -10.85 29.50
C CYS A 679 14.95 -10.43 28.13
N CYS A 680 14.13 -9.37 28.06
CA CYS A 680 13.61 -8.85 26.80
C CYS A 680 14.74 -8.35 25.88
N ILE A 681 15.68 -7.56 26.42
CA ILE A 681 16.83 -7.03 25.69
C ILE A 681 17.69 -8.18 25.12
N PHE A 682 17.93 -9.22 25.92
CA PHE A 682 18.72 -10.38 25.50
C PHE A 682 18.04 -11.17 24.37
N LEU A 683 16.73 -11.43 24.49
CA LEU A 683 15.95 -12.08 23.43
C LEU A 683 15.93 -11.24 22.14
N GLY A 684 15.79 -9.92 22.27
CA GLY A 684 15.85 -8.99 21.14
C GLY A 684 17.22 -9.00 20.44
N MET A 685 18.31 -9.19 21.20
CA MET A 685 19.66 -9.35 20.64
C MET A 685 19.83 -10.66 19.89
N ILE A 686 19.32 -11.77 20.43
CA ILE A 686 19.35 -13.06 19.74
C ILE A 686 18.63 -12.97 18.39
N ALA A 687 17.42 -12.39 18.37
CA ALA A 687 16.63 -12.24 17.14
C ALA A 687 17.41 -11.54 16.02
N VAL A 688 18.09 -10.42 16.32
CA VAL A 688 18.86 -9.66 15.31
C VAL A 688 20.18 -10.32 14.91
N VAL A 689 20.85 -11.03 15.83
CA VAL A 689 22.09 -11.74 15.51
C VAL A 689 21.79 -12.95 14.62
N THR A 690 20.78 -13.75 14.96
CA THR A 690 20.40 -14.93 14.18
C THR A 690 20.03 -14.57 12.75
N ILE A 691 19.21 -13.54 12.53
CA ILE A 691 18.82 -13.14 11.17
C ILE A 691 19.99 -12.59 10.35
N LYS A 692 20.95 -11.90 10.99
CA LYS A 692 22.14 -11.41 10.30
C LYS A 692 23.09 -12.54 9.91
N LEU A 693 23.25 -13.54 10.77
CA LEU A 693 24.04 -14.74 10.48
C LEU A 693 23.44 -15.54 9.31
N LEU A 694 22.11 -15.74 9.30
CA LEU A 694 21.42 -16.46 8.23
C LEU A 694 21.54 -15.77 6.85
N ASN A 695 21.66 -14.45 6.83
CA ASN A 695 21.72 -13.65 5.60
C ASN A 695 23.13 -13.18 5.21
N GLY A 696 24.18 -13.61 5.93
CA GLY A 696 25.57 -13.22 5.65
C GLY A 696 25.84 -11.72 5.74
N LEU A 697 25.07 -10.97 6.56
CA LEU A 697 25.17 -9.51 6.66
C LEU A 697 26.21 -9.09 7.72
N PRO A 698 26.92 -7.97 7.53
CA PRO A 698 27.88 -7.48 8.52
C PRO A 698 27.21 -7.11 9.85
N HIS A 699 27.82 -7.58 10.95
CA HIS A 699 27.40 -7.28 12.32
C HIS A 699 27.96 -5.92 12.77
N PHE A 700 27.17 -5.18 13.55
CA PHE A 700 27.60 -3.94 14.24
C PHE A 700 28.27 -2.86 13.38
N ALA A 701 27.96 -2.76 12.09
CA ALA A 701 28.57 -1.78 11.18
C ALA A 701 27.96 -0.37 11.25
N PHE A 702 26.69 -0.25 11.67
CA PHE A 702 25.94 1.01 11.65
C PHE A 702 25.83 1.65 13.03
N THR A 703 25.70 2.97 13.09
CA THR A 703 25.62 3.79 14.33
C THR A 703 24.56 3.28 15.31
N HIS A 704 23.35 2.95 14.83
CA HIS A 704 22.30 2.33 15.65
C HIS A 704 22.74 0.99 16.27
N SER A 705 23.38 0.12 15.49
CA SER A 705 23.82 -1.19 15.98
C SER A 705 24.99 -1.13 16.96
N ILE A 706 25.90 -0.16 16.81
CA ILE A 706 27.01 0.07 17.74
C ILE A 706 26.49 0.62 19.06
N THR A 707 25.62 1.64 19.00
CA THR A 707 25.00 2.23 20.20
C THR A 707 24.15 1.20 20.95
N GLY A 708 23.40 0.36 20.23
CA GLY A 708 22.66 -0.77 20.81
C GLY A 708 23.57 -1.77 21.53
N LEU A 709 24.71 -2.15 20.94
CA LEU A 709 25.67 -3.06 21.59
C LEU A 709 26.26 -2.46 22.87
N VAL A 710 26.66 -1.19 22.85
CA VAL A 710 27.16 -0.49 24.03
C VAL A 710 26.08 -0.44 25.13
N ALA A 711 24.82 -0.18 24.76
CA ALA A 711 23.70 -0.19 25.72
C ALA A 711 23.53 -1.56 26.40
N VAL A 712 23.64 -2.66 25.65
CA VAL A 712 23.54 -4.03 26.18
C VAL A 712 24.69 -4.34 27.13
N ILE A 713 25.92 -3.97 26.78
CA ILE A 713 27.10 -4.16 27.65
C ILE A 713 26.90 -3.40 28.98
N LEU A 714 26.48 -2.12 28.91
CA LEU A 714 26.20 -1.31 30.10
C LEU A 714 25.06 -1.87 30.94
N ALA A 715 24.01 -2.42 30.31
CA ALA A 715 22.90 -3.07 31.00
C ALA A 715 23.37 -4.31 31.78
N VAL A 716 24.22 -5.17 31.18
CA VAL A 716 24.82 -6.33 31.85
C VAL A 716 25.67 -5.90 33.06
N LEU A 717 26.53 -4.89 32.89
CA LEU A 717 27.35 -4.37 33.98
C LEU A 717 26.49 -3.78 35.11
N THR A 718 25.40 -3.10 34.78
CA THR A 718 24.43 -2.57 35.75
C THR A 718 23.77 -3.70 36.54
N GLY A 719 23.36 -4.78 35.86
CA GLY A 719 22.78 -5.97 36.47
C GLY A 719 23.75 -6.68 37.42
N LEU A 720 25.01 -6.87 37.01
CA LEU A 720 26.07 -7.41 37.86
C LEU A 720 26.31 -6.56 39.11
N GLY A 721 26.37 -5.23 38.96
CA GLY A 721 26.50 -4.30 40.09
C GLY A 721 25.31 -4.41 41.06
N GLY A 722 24.09 -4.58 40.52
CA GLY A 722 22.89 -4.82 41.32
C GLY A 722 22.94 -6.14 42.10
N PHE A 723 23.38 -7.22 41.45
CA PHE A 723 23.54 -8.54 42.07
C PHE A 723 24.60 -8.53 43.18
N VAL A 724 25.80 -7.98 42.91
CA VAL A 724 26.89 -7.87 43.87
C VAL A 724 26.48 -7.05 45.10
N SER A 725 25.66 -6.02 44.93
CA SER A 725 25.13 -5.21 46.05
C SER A 725 24.24 -6.00 47.03
N ARG A 726 23.82 -7.21 46.65
CA ARG A 726 22.91 -8.08 47.41
C ARG A 726 23.57 -9.31 48.03
N LEU A 727 24.80 -9.64 47.65
CA LEU A 727 25.55 -10.78 48.19
C LEU A 727 25.92 -10.56 49.66
N LYS A 728 25.83 -11.61 50.49
CA LYS A 728 26.36 -11.65 51.85
C LYS A 728 27.15 -12.95 52.03
N PRO A 729 28.44 -12.93 52.48
CA PRO A 729 29.26 -11.76 52.80
C PRO A 729 29.68 -10.97 51.53
N HIS A 730 29.96 -9.67 51.70
CA HIS A 730 30.38 -8.82 50.57
C HIS A 730 31.84 -9.11 50.15
N PRO A 731 32.20 -8.93 48.86
CA PRO A 731 33.56 -9.13 48.36
C PRO A 731 34.57 -8.22 49.08
N LYS A 732 35.80 -8.71 49.31
CA LYS A 732 36.92 -7.87 49.80
C LYS A 732 37.28 -6.86 48.70
N GLY A 733 36.97 -5.58 48.89
CA GLY A 733 37.17 -4.54 47.88
C GLY A 733 36.34 -3.26 48.16
N PRO A 734 35.65 -2.68 47.17
CA PRO A 734 34.93 -1.41 47.32
C PRO A 734 33.82 -1.50 48.37
N SER A 735 33.57 -0.38 49.08
CA SER A 735 32.52 -0.33 50.10
C SER A 735 31.14 -0.54 49.48
N LEU A 736 30.18 -1.05 50.26
CA LEU A 736 28.80 -1.25 49.80
C LEU A 736 28.18 0.06 49.26
N ALA A 737 28.59 1.21 49.80
CA ALA A 737 28.13 2.51 49.33
C ALA A 737 28.73 2.87 47.95
N GLN A 738 30.00 2.56 47.70
CA GLN A 738 30.64 2.72 46.39
C GLN A 738 30.01 1.79 45.34
N ILE A 739 29.72 0.53 45.68
CA ILE A 739 29.05 -0.42 44.79
C ILE A 739 27.65 0.09 44.41
N LYS A 740 26.87 0.60 45.38
CA LYS A 740 25.55 1.17 45.13
C LYS A 740 25.60 2.44 44.29
N LEU A 741 26.60 3.29 44.49
CA LEU A 741 26.80 4.49 43.66
C LEU A 741 27.16 4.10 42.22
N GLY A 742 28.08 3.14 42.05
CA GLY A 742 28.47 2.60 40.75
C GLY A 742 27.29 1.97 40.00
N HIS A 743 26.45 1.18 40.67
CA HIS A 743 25.23 0.61 40.08
C HIS A 743 24.26 1.69 39.57
N VAL A 744 24.06 2.78 40.33
CA VAL A 744 23.19 3.90 39.90
C VAL A 744 23.79 4.62 38.70
N CYS A 745 25.10 4.91 38.72
CA CYS A 745 25.78 5.60 37.62
C CYS A 745 25.72 4.78 36.31
N LEU A 746 26.07 3.50 36.39
CA LEU A 746 25.98 2.58 35.25
C LEU A 746 24.54 2.42 34.76
N GLY A 747 23.56 2.37 35.67
CA GLY A 747 22.15 2.28 35.29
C GLY A 747 21.63 3.51 34.55
N ILE A 748 22.03 4.72 34.97
CA ILE A 748 21.73 5.97 34.24
C ILE A 748 22.38 5.95 32.86
N ALA A 749 23.66 5.58 32.77
CA ALA A 749 24.38 5.48 31.49
C ALA A 749 23.74 4.45 30.54
N ALA A 750 23.43 3.25 31.04
CA ALA A 750 22.78 2.19 30.28
C ALA A 750 21.42 2.64 29.72
N TYR A 751 20.62 3.34 30.54
CA TYR A 751 19.34 3.88 30.13
C TYR A 751 19.47 4.95 29.05
N CYS A 752 20.35 5.94 29.24
CA CYS A 752 20.57 7.00 28.25
C CYS A 752 21.03 6.46 26.89
N VAL A 753 22.00 5.54 26.89
CA VAL A 753 22.51 4.93 25.65
C VAL A 753 21.45 4.03 25.01
N GLY A 754 20.65 3.31 25.81
CA GLY A 754 19.53 2.49 25.32
C GLY A 754 18.42 3.31 24.67
N ILE A 755 18.02 4.43 25.29
CA ILE A 755 17.04 5.37 24.70
C ILE A 755 17.60 5.98 23.41
N ALA A 756 18.87 6.38 23.37
CA ALA A 756 19.50 6.88 22.16
C ALA A 756 19.51 5.82 21.03
N ALA A 757 19.78 4.56 21.37
CA ALA A 757 19.71 3.46 20.43
C ALA A 757 18.29 3.25 19.88
N LEU A 758 17.25 3.33 20.73
CA LEU A 758 15.83 3.28 20.31
C LEU A 758 15.48 4.42 19.34
N VAL A 759 15.87 5.65 19.66
CA VAL A 759 15.63 6.82 18.80
C VAL A 759 16.32 6.64 17.45
N LEU A 760 17.59 6.23 17.43
CA LEU A 760 18.30 5.90 16.19
C LEU A 760 17.62 4.75 15.42
N GLY A 761 17.00 3.82 16.13
CA GLY A 761 16.24 2.69 15.57
C GLY A 761 15.07 3.14 14.69
N TYR A 762 14.36 4.20 15.08
CA TYR A 762 13.27 4.77 14.29
C TYR A 762 13.72 5.29 12.92
N PHE A 763 14.99 5.69 12.78
CA PHE A 763 15.55 6.22 11.53
C PHE A 763 16.30 5.18 10.70
N THR A 764 16.23 3.90 11.06
CA THR A 764 16.81 2.82 10.26
C THR A 764 16.00 2.56 8.98
N ASN A 765 16.65 1.96 7.98
CA ASN A 765 16.02 1.57 6.71
C ASN A 765 14.84 0.59 6.87
N TYR A 766 14.78 -0.13 7.99
CA TYR A 766 13.65 -1.02 8.29
C TYR A 766 12.41 -0.20 8.63
N PHE A 767 12.52 0.70 9.60
CA PHE A 767 11.40 1.50 10.08
C PHE A 767 10.99 2.59 9.06
N SER A 768 11.93 3.09 8.25
CA SER A 768 11.65 4.08 7.20
C SER A 768 10.73 3.58 6.09
N LYS A 769 10.64 2.26 5.89
CA LYS A 769 9.72 1.64 4.92
C LYS A 769 8.31 1.43 5.46
N LEU A 770 8.15 1.50 6.78
CA LEU A 770 6.89 1.17 7.47
C LEU A 770 6.18 2.41 8.01
N VAL A 771 6.92 3.48 8.31
CA VAL A 771 6.40 4.67 8.99
C VAL A 771 6.94 5.95 8.35
N ASP A 772 6.04 6.89 8.07
CA ASP A 772 6.37 8.18 7.48
C ASP A 772 7.37 8.98 8.33
N TYR A 773 8.08 9.92 7.69
CA TYR A 773 9.10 10.73 8.36
C TYR A 773 8.54 11.53 9.56
N GLU A 774 7.37 12.16 9.41
CA GLU A 774 6.75 12.96 10.47
C GLU A 774 6.43 12.12 11.71
N TRP A 775 5.87 10.93 11.51
CA TRP A 775 5.57 9.99 12.59
C TRP A 775 6.83 9.49 13.29
N ARG A 776 7.92 9.24 12.55
CA ARG A 776 9.20 8.84 13.16
C ARG A 776 9.79 9.95 14.02
N VAL A 777 9.71 11.21 13.58
CA VAL A 777 10.12 12.37 14.37
C VAL A 777 9.26 12.50 15.62
N PHE A 778 7.94 12.35 15.49
CA PHE A 778 7.03 12.38 16.64
C PHE A 778 7.38 11.31 17.68
N MET A 779 7.57 10.05 17.26
CA MET A 779 7.97 8.94 18.14
C MET A 779 9.31 9.23 18.84
N ALA A 780 10.28 9.80 18.12
CA ALA A 780 11.59 10.18 18.68
C ALA A 780 11.48 11.27 19.76
N VAL A 781 10.70 12.32 19.50
CA VAL A 781 10.46 13.42 20.46
C VAL A 781 9.77 12.90 21.71
N VAL A 782 8.69 12.12 21.54
CA VAL A 782 7.92 11.56 22.65
C VAL A 782 8.78 10.64 23.52
N THR A 783 9.56 9.75 22.89
CA THR A 783 10.48 8.83 23.60
C THR A 783 11.53 9.62 24.40
N SER A 784 12.08 10.69 23.82
CA SER A 784 13.08 11.55 24.47
C SER A 784 12.49 12.34 25.65
N LEU A 785 11.26 12.81 25.53
CA LEU A 785 10.55 13.55 26.59
C LEU A 785 10.27 12.64 27.80
N VAL A 786 9.75 11.43 27.55
CA VAL A 786 9.54 10.42 28.61
C VAL A 786 10.85 10.09 29.32
N ALA A 787 11.94 9.88 28.57
CA ALA A 787 13.24 9.60 29.15
C ALA A 787 13.75 10.74 30.03
N THR A 788 13.54 11.99 29.61
CA THR A 788 13.91 13.17 30.39
C THR A 788 13.19 13.19 31.72
N VAL A 789 11.87 13.00 31.73
CA VAL A 789 11.05 12.99 32.96
C VAL A 789 11.51 11.89 33.93
N ALA A 790 11.79 10.68 33.43
CA ALA A 790 12.28 9.58 34.24
C ALA A 790 13.68 9.87 34.85
N LEU A 791 14.56 10.55 34.11
CA LEU A 791 15.93 10.82 34.53
C LEU A 791 16.08 11.93 35.56
N VAL A 792 15.21 12.95 35.57
CA VAL A 792 15.34 14.13 36.48
C VAL A 792 15.58 13.68 37.92
N ASN A 793 14.74 12.78 38.43
CA ASN A 793 14.82 12.34 39.83
C ASN A 793 15.94 11.33 40.09
N ALA A 794 16.30 10.50 39.09
CA ALA A 794 17.45 9.60 39.19
C ALA A 794 18.76 10.39 39.35
N CYS A 795 18.92 11.47 38.60
CA CYS A 795 20.08 12.38 38.67
C CYS A 795 20.15 13.11 40.01
N PHE A 796 19.03 13.63 40.54
CA PHE A 796 19.00 14.21 41.89
C PHE A 796 19.35 13.19 42.99
N GLY A 797 18.87 11.95 42.85
CA GLY A 797 19.20 10.85 43.76
C GLY A 797 20.68 10.48 43.73
N PHE A 798 21.29 10.46 42.54
CA PHE A 798 22.72 10.28 42.35
C PHE A 798 23.52 11.41 43.02
N TYR A 799 23.20 12.67 42.71
CA TYR A 799 23.89 13.84 43.27
C TYR A 799 23.91 13.82 44.80
N ARG A 800 22.76 13.53 45.44
CA ARG A 800 22.67 13.45 46.91
C ARG A 800 23.56 12.34 47.49
N ARG A 801 23.63 11.17 46.84
CA ARG A 801 24.45 10.04 47.30
C ARG A 801 25.94 10.29 47.08
N ALA A 802 26.32 10.91 45.96
CA ALA A 802 27.69 11.29 45.66
C ALA A 802 28.19 12.35 46.66
N LYS A 803 27.37 13.37 46.95
CA LYS A 803 27.68 14.40 47.97
C LYS A 803 27.95 13.77 49.34
N ASN A 804 27.10 12.84 49.77
CA ASN A 804 27.23 12.15 51.06
C ASN A 804 28.42 11.17 51.15
N LEU A 805 29.07 10.84 50.02
CA LEU A 805 30.27 9.98 49.98
C LEU A 805 31.57 10.80 49.94
N LEU A 806 31.48 12.07 49.53
CA LEU A 806 32.58 13.01 49.46
C LEU A 806 32.67 13.92 50.71
N SER A 807 31.57 14.06 51.46
CA SER A 807 31.50 14.65 52.80
C SER A 807 31.74 13.59 53.87
#